data_AF-B6FYJ7-F1
#
_entry.id   AF-B6FYJ7-F1
#
_cell.length_a   1.000
_cell.length_b   1.000
_cell.length_c   1.000
_cell.angle_alpha   90.00
_cell.angle_beta   90.00
_cell.angle_gamma   90.00
#
_symmetry.space_group_name_H-M   'P 1'
#
loop_
_entity.id
_entity.type
_entity.pdbx_description
1 polymer ?
#
loop_
_entity_poly.entity_id
_entity_poly.type
_entity_poly.pdbx_seq_one_letter_code
_entity_poly.pdbx_strand_id
1 'polypeptide(L)'
;MKKKLATVMAATMAVSGSVVSVSAATTEEQLVGSNRTDTAVKISKEGWTKAETVILVNDAAIPDALTATPLAYAKNAPILLTGKGGLTKATANEIKRLGAKDVIMIGGDAVLTSKVEEDLKALNVKTDRIKGASREETALAIAKRLDGVKDVSEIAVVNGVTGLADAVSVAAAAAEKGMPILLANPKSGLSVVEKFIKDEAIKSSFIIGGDKAVSNEIAKNLPGKQRIEGANRNDTNAKVIETFYADKNLDNLYLAKDGMENSGQLIDALAVGALASKNGAPVLIASKKLNANQVNVVNTKKIATITQVGGKGNEGAFSQLKEIEKAEVIKVKNEAELQEALKKANANDVIEIDANATISKDVTLSTNNAIEINVKGDLTGKVTVKTPNADIKNSGTIGTLVVENGKNTTVTNTSAGKIDKVEVSSSSENVKVENNGTITEVKNDGEGTKVDNEGTISKPITGTETPNVEGNKPGGSTGGGGSSSGGGSSAPTYTTGATVDGKHYATVAEAVTEANKKENSTVKIYGTNELNSQLVISKSMTIVGENNATIKPSSTFAANGDYKDNLLTITANDVSVSGITIEYSKGNGLTAYKVNGVKLNNITVKNSSKGGIIINRSTVEAENIKTSKNAWYGINVDKKDANTTKFTLSGTGTKLEEPIQIFAEKVETTNDELVDWKDNAVHKYLEIAKKEKEEVYYEKGYIYSNRVKEEFKEGAVVKSATKEVQVIGKYYKDVKKAITDSTKESTVEIYGGYTIPAGETVEVKGSVTGTIKGTDSTSKLIIGKDGSYGNLAEGVYIWNNSSWTKINDGITKGDELVNDGGKLSTSFIWSSSENIGINLVENDEKTNGLSYYKDGAYLRLQVKKGDTVVPFNAVFITADNHTEQSKCGVALKTTTIKGTKVGTPKYNDLDGSNREIADWKGEEKNGKTPGTKLDDRVKEKYIFYGVRQDSAKGTRTVGFAAGDVREIELVLNPLSNLDNGTYTVTIQLMQQNDSEADKVIGNPITYSFTKK
;
A
#
# COMPACT_ATOMS: atom_id res chain seq x y z
N MET A 1 32.58 44.15 38.87
CA MET A 1 33.49 44.78 37.88
C MET A 1 33.19 44.14 36.52
N LYS A 2 32.56 44.86 35.58
CA LYS A 2 33.15 45.54 34.39
C LYS A 2 33.59 44.61 33.23
N LYS A 3 32.75 44.56 32.17
CA LYS A 3 33.06 44.43 30.71
C LYS A 3 33.80 43.14 30.25
N LYS A 4 33.64 42.60 29.02
CA LYS A 4 33.28 43.19 27.70
C LYS A 4 32.41 42.25 26.83
N LEU A 5 31.81 42.85 25.79
CA LEU A 5 31.25 42.19 24.60
C LEU A 5 32.32 41.43 23.79
N ALA A 6 31.88 40.41 23.04
CA ALA A 6 32.34 40.18 21.66
C ALA A 6 31.23 39.50 20.84
N THR A 7 30.92 40.08 19.68
CA THR A 7 29.84 39.68 18.76
C THR A 7 30.28 38.55 17.84
N VAL A 8 29.43 37.54 17.60
CA VAL A 8 29.40 36.81 16.32
C VAL A 8 27.95 36.75 15.84
N MET A 9 27.65 37.61 14.87
CA MET A 9 26.41 37.58 14.10
C MET A 9 26.77 36.93 12.76
N ALA A 10 26.33 35.70 12.52
CA ALA A 10 26.54 34.99 11.27
C ALA A 10 25.22 34.34 10.84
N ALA A 11 24.77 34.67 9.63
CA ALA A 11 23.42 34.38 9.18
C ALA A 11 23.15 32.88 9.04
N THR A 12 22.07 32.40 9.66
CA THR A 12 21.34 31.23 9.18
C THR A 12 20.24 31.73 8.27
N MET A 13 20.44 31.60 6.95
CA MET A 13 19.39 31.87 5.97
C MET A 13 18.19 30.98 6.25
N ALA A 14 17.01 31.60 6.44
CA ALA A 14 15.75 30.88 6.44
C ALA A 14 15.47 30.40 5.01
N VAL A 15 15.95 29.20 4.67
CA VAL A 15 15.52 28.52 3.43
C VAL A 15 14.10 28.03 3.67
N SER A 16 13.11 28.89 3.38
CA SER A 16 11.70 28.54 3.28
C SER A 16 11.47 27.68 2.04
N GLY A 17 11.97 26.45 2.10
CA GLY A 17 11.75 25.43 1.10
C GLY A 17 10.27 25.07 1.06
N SER A 18 9.58 25.55 0.03
CA SER A 18 8.21 25.15 -0.27
C SER A 18 8.20 23.64 -0.50
N VAL A 19 7.58 22.89 0.43
CA VAL A 19 7.38 21.44 0.27
C VAL A 19 6.48 21.22 -0.93
N VAL A 20 7.07 20.73 -2.01
CA VAL A 20 6.32 20.31 -3.20
C VAL A 20 5.50 19.10 -2.79
N SER A 21 4.19 19.22 -2.90
CA SER A 21 3.28 18.09 -2.84
C SER A 21 3.47 17.27 -4.11
N VAL A 22 4.45 16.37 -4.12
CA VAL A 22 4.58 15.36 -5.18
C VAL A 22 3.28 14.55 -5.20
N SER A 23 2.71 14.35 -6.39
CA SER A 23 1.56 13.45 -6.57
C SER A 23 1.84 12.10 -5.91
N ALA A 24 0.82 11.46 -5.32
CA ALA A 24 1.02 10.16 -4.69
C ALA A 24 1.55 9.17 -5.75
N ALA A 25 2.68 8.52 -5.46
CA ALA A 25 3.29 7.59 -6.39
C ALA A 25 2.31 6.46 -6.76
N THR A 26 2.21 6.14 -8.04
CA THR A 26 1.31 5.12 -8.56
C THR A 26 1.54 3.78 -7.86
N THR A 27 0.46 3.22 -7.31
CA THR A 27 0.53 2.00 -6.49
C THR A 27 0.62 0.76 -7.38
N GLU A 28 1.51 -0.18 -7.03
CA GLU A 28 1.68 -1.45 -7.73
C GLU A 28 0.87 -2.58 -7.07
N GLU A 29 -0.05 -3.23 -7.79
CA GLU A 29 -0.79 -4.40 -7.30
C GLU A 29 -0.62 -5.64 -8.21
N GLN A 30 -0.81 -6.85 -7.66
CA GLN A 30 -0.69 -8.11 -8.40
C GLN A 30 -1.81 -9.12 -8.10
N LEU A 31 -2.74 -9.27 -9.05
CA LEU A 31 -3.76 -10.32 -9.09
C LEU A 31 -3.24 -11.53 -9.87
N VAL A 32 -2.16 -12.14 -9.36
CA VAL A 32 -1.45 -13.26 -10.02
C VAL A 32 -1.63 -14.56 -9.23
N GLY A 33 -2.36 -15.52 -9.78
CA GLY A 33 -2.49 -16.89 -9.24
C GLY A 33 -1.44 -17.86 -9.77
N SER A 34 -1.37 -19.07 -9.17
CA SER A 34 -0.52 -20.18 -9.66
C SER A 34 -0.92 -20.63 -11.08
N ASN A 35 -2.21 -20.53 -11.38
CA ASN A 35 -2.88 -20.84 -12.64
C ASN A 35 -4.05 -19.84 -12.86
N ARG A 36 -4.71 -19.94 -14.03
CA ARG A 36 -5.85 -19.08 -14.43
C ARG A 36 -7.00 -19.08 -13.42
N THR A 37 -7.31 -20.22 -12.80
CA THR A 37 -8.39 -20.35 -11.82
C THR A 37 -8.05 -19.66 -10.50
N ASP A 38 -6.81 -19.79 -10.03
CA ASP A 38 -6.33 -19.06 -8.85
C ASP A 38 -6.28 -17.54 -9.09
N THR A 39 -5.98 -17.11 -10.33
CA THR A 39 -6.06 -15.70 -10.75
C THR A 39 -7.51 -15.19 -10.65
N ALA A 40 -8.49 -15.93 -11.19
CA ALA A 40 -9.91 -15.59 -11.08
C ALA A 40 -10.40 -15.54 -9.61
N VAL A 41 -9.92 -16.44 -8.75
CA VAL A 41 -10.20 -16.40 -7.31
C VAL A 41 -9.57 -15.18 -6.62
N LYS A 42 -8.39 -14.71 -7.04
CA LYS A 42 -7.81 -13.46 -6.53
C LYS A 42 -8.62 -12.24 -6.96
N ILE A 43 -9.01 -12.16 -8.24
CA ILE A 43 -9.89 -11.10 -8.77
C ILE A 43 -11.22 -11.06 -7.99
N SER A 44 -11.82 -12.22 -7.75
CA SER A 44 -13.04 -12.36 -6.95
C SER A 44 -12.89 -11.83 -5.52
N LYS A 45 -11.74 -12.08 -4.87
CA LYS A 45 -11.47 -11.60 -3.51
C LYS A 45 -11.25 -10.09 -3.42
N GLU A 46 -10.61 -9.48 -4.42
CA GLU A 46 -10.44 -8.03 -4.48
C GLU A 46 -11.78 -7.32 -4.70
N GLY A 47 -12.58 -7.79 -5.66
CA GLY A 47 -13.84 -7.11 -6.03
C GLY A 47 -15.04 -7.42 -5.12
N TRP A 48 -15.06 -8.54 -4.40
CA TRP A 48 -16.27 -9.04 -3.73
C TRP A 48 -15.98 -9.70 -2.38
N THR A 49 -16.38 -9.03 -1.29
CA THR A 49 -16.48 -9.67 0.03
C THR A 49 -17.59 -10.72 0.04
N LYS A 50 -18.71 -10.46 -0.64
CA LYS A 50 -19.83 -11.37 -0.95
C LYS A 50 -20.35 -11.12 -2.37
N ALA A 51 -20.97 -12.13 -2.98
CA ALA A 51 -21.72 -11.99 -4.23
C ALA A 51 -22.87 -13.00 -4.25
N GLU A 52 -24.09 -12.58 -4.63
CA GLU A 52 -25.25 -13.48 -4.68
C GLU A 52 -25.22 -14.38 -5.92
N THR A 53 -24.70 -13.86 -7.03
CA THR A 53 -24.50 -14.59 -8.29
C THR A 53 -23.01 -14.73 -8.60
N VAL A 54 -22.63 -15.87 -9.19
CA VAL A 54 -21.31 -16.10 -9.83
C VAL A 54 -21.52 -16.42 -11.30
N ILE A 55 -20.70 -15.85 -12.18
CA ILE A 55 -20.62 -16.28 -13.58
C ILE A 55 -19.53 -17.36 -13.68
N LEU A 56 -19.87 -18.55 -14.19
CA LEU A 56 -18.95 -19.67 -14.31
C LEU A 56 -18.62 -19.98 -15.77
N VAL A 57 -17.33 -19.98 -16.09
CA VAL A 57 -16.79 -20.14 -17.45
C VAL A 57 -15.85 -21.33 -17.51
N ASN A 58 -15.83 -22.07 -18.63
CA ASN A 58 -14.81 -23.09 -18.83
C ASN A 58 -13.44 -22.45 -19.10
N ASP A 59 -12.43 -22.88 -18.34
CA ASP A 59 -11.10 -22.28 -18.31
C ASP A 59 -10.30 -22.39 -19.63
N ALA A 60 -10.73 -23.26 -20.55
CA ALA A 60 -10.15 -23.46 -21.87
C ALA A 60 -11.06 -23.00 -23.04
N ALA A 61 -12.32 -22.61 -22.78
CA ALA A 61 -13.31 -22.26 -23.82
C ALA A 61 -13.66 -20.77 -23.85
N ILE A 62 -12.63 -19.91 -23.89
CA ILE A 62 -12.76 -18.44 -23.94
C ILE A 62 -13.83 -17.95 -24.94
N PRO A 63 -13.90 -18.41 -26.21
CA PRO A 63 -14.75 -17.79 -27.22
C PRO A 63 -16.25 -17.77 -26.90
N ASP A 64 -16.72 -18.73 -26.10
CA ASP A 64 -18.15 -18.86 -25.73
C ASP A 64 -18.53 -17.85 -24.63
N ALA A 65 -17.56 -17.31 -23.90
CA ALA A 65 -17.77 -16.46 -22.73
C ALA A 65 -17.17 -15.05 -22.85
N LEU A 66 -16.53 -14.70 -23.98
CA LEU A 66 -15.96 -13.37 -24.22
C LEU A 66 -16.90 -12.20 -23.95
N THR A 67 -18.20 -12.42 -24.17
CA THR A 67 -19.23 -11.38 -24.07
C THR A 67 -19.93 -11.38 -22.70
N ALA A 68 -19.47 -12.17 -21.74
CA ALA A 68 -20.08 -12.31 -20.43
C ALA A 68 -19.85 -11.12 -19.48
N THR A 69 -18.80 -10.31 -19.70
CA THR A 69 -18.42 -9.21 -18.79
C THR A 69 -19.54 -8.19 -18.51
N PRO A 70 -20.29 -7.67 -19.51
CA PRO A 70 -21.44 -6.80 -19.26
C PRO A 70 -22.52 -7.44 -18.37
N LEU A 71 -22.84 -8.72 -18.58
CA LEU A 71 -23.81 -9.44 -17.74
C LEU A 71 -23.27 -9.68 -16.32
N ALA A 72 -21.99 -10.03 -16.19
CA ALA A 72 -21.32 -10.21 -14.91
C ALA A 72 -21.36 -8.91 -14.07
N TYR A 73 -21.03 -7.78 -14.69
CA TYR A 73 -21.10 -6.46 -14.08
C TYR A 73 -22.53 -6.07 -13.71
N ALA A 74 -23.51 -6.24 -14.61
CA ALA A 74 -24.92 -5.96 -14.33
C ALA A 74 -25.53 -6.84 -13.23
N LYS A 75 -24.93 -8.00 -12.94
CA LYS A 75 -25.26 -8.86 -11.79
C LYS A 75 -24.38 -8.63 -10.56
N ASN A 76 -23.43 -7.68 -10.61
CA ASN A 76 -22.39 -7.48 -9.58
C ASN A 76 -21.75 -8.83 -9.17
N ALA A 77 -21.39 -9.64 -10.17
CA ALA A 77 -20.93 -11.01 -10.02
C ALA A 77 -19.48 -11.18 -10.53
N PRO A 78 -18.61 -11.89 -9.79
CA PRO A 78 -17.30 -12.27 -10.30
C PRO A 78 -17.43 -13.34 -11.40
N ILE A 79 -16.47 -13.33 -12.33
CA ILE A 79 -16.27 -14.39 -13.32
C ILE A 79 -15.27 -15.39 -12.74
N LEU A 80 -15.74 -16.59 -12.40
CA LEU A 80 -14.90 -17.70 -11.95
C LEU A 80 -14.72 -18.74 -13.07
N LEU A 81 -13.62 -19.49 -12.99
CA LEU A 81 -13.22 -20.46 -13.99
C LEU A 81 -13.34 -21.89 -13.48
N THR A 82 -13.57 -22.85 -14.38
CA THR A 82 -13.44 -24.27 -14.07
C THR A 82 -13.02 -25.13 -15.27
N GLY A 83 -12.41 -26.29 -14.98
CA GLY A 83 -12.03 -27.27 -16.01
C GLY A 83 -13.22 -28.13 -16.49
N LYS A 84 -13.01 -28.90 -17.57
CA LYS A 84 -14.04 -29.80 -18.12
C LYS A 84 -14.41 -30.98 -17.20
N GLY A 85 -13.56 -31.31 -16.23
CA GLY A 85 -13.71 -32.45 -15.32
C GLY A 85 -14.55 -32.20 -14.06
N GLY A 86 -15.22 -31.05 -13.95
CA GLY A 86 -15.96 -30.64 -12.75
C GLY A 86 -15.44 -29.34 -12.15
N LEU A 87 -15.94 -28.97 -10.97
CA LEU A 87 -15.46 -27.79 -10.24
C LEU A 87 -14.05 -28.01 -9.69
N THR A 88 -13.15 -27.04 -9.90
CA THR A 88 -11.89 -27.03 -9.15
C THR A 88 -12.16 -26.76 -7.66
N LYS A 89 -11.30 -27.29 -6.77
CA LYS A 89 -11.39 -27.01 -5.33
C LYS A 89 -11.29 -25.51 -5.01
N ALA A 90 -10.52 -24.75 -5.77
CA ALA A 90 -10.41 -23.30 -5.62
C ALA A 90 -11.75 -22.61 -5.96
N THR A 91 -12.35 -22.95 -7.11
CA THR A 91 -13.65 -22.45 -7.57
C THR A 91 -14.76 -22.77 -6.57
N ALA A 92 -14.86 -24.03 -6.13
CA ALA A 92 -15.88 -24.48 -5.18
C ALA A 92 -15.76 -23.78 -3.82
N ASN A 93 -14.54 -23.58 -3.33
CA ASN A 93 -14.29 -22.83 -2.09
C ASN A 93 -14.64 -21.35 -2.22
N GLU A 94 -14.38 -20.74 -3.38
CA GLU A 94 -14.67 -19.32 -3.61
C GLU A 94 -16.17 -19.05 -3.74
N ILE A 95 -16.93 -19.93 -4.43
CA ILE A 95 -18.40 -19.91 -4.45
C ILE A 95 -18.97 -19.93 -3.01
N LYS A 96 -18.44 -20.82 -2.15
CA LYS A 96 -18.80 -20.87 -0.72
C LYS A 96 -18.43 -19.59 0.02
N ARG A 97 -17.22 -19.04 -0.19
CA ARG A 97 -16.73 -17.82 0.49
C ARG A 97 -17.60 -16.61 0.17
N LEU A 98 -18.03 -16.48 -1.09
CA LEU A 98 -18.90 -15.40 -1.55
C LEU A 98 -20.32 -15.47 -0.96
N GLY A 99 -20.74 -16.66 -0.48
CA GLY A 99 -22.12 -16.93 -0.09
C GLY A 99 -23.08 -16.94 -1.28
N ALA A 100 -22.59 -17.30 -2.47
CA ALA A 100 -23.36 -17.26 -3.70
C ALA A 100 -24.52 -18.26 -3.66
N LYS A 101 -25.70 -17.83 -4.13
CA LYS A 101 -26.92 -18.63 -4.25
C LYS A 101 -27.16 -19.12 -5.66
N ASP A 102 -26.80 -18.29 -6.66
CA ASP A 102 -27.00 -18.55 -8.07
C ASP A 102 -25.66 -18.66 -8.79
N VAL A 103 -25.53 -19.64 -9.69
CA VAL A 103 -24.38 -19.78 -10.59
C VAL A 103 -24.87 -19.86 -12.03
N ILE A 104 -24.47 -18.88 -12.84
CA ILE A 104 -24.79 -18.80 -14.26
C ILE A 104 -23.61 -19.36 -15.04
N MET A 105 -23.79 -20.55 -15.62
CA MET A 105 -22.82 -21.20 -16.50
C MET A 105 -22.89 -20.61 -17.90
N ILE A 106 -21.74 -20.23 -18.46
CA ILE A 106 -21.64 -19.74 -19.84
C ILE A 106 -20.95 -20.81 -20.70
N GLY A 107 -21.69 -21.35 -21.67
CA GLY A 107 -21.18 -22.32 -22.64
C GLY A 107 -21.94 -23.65 -22.68
N GLY A 108 -21.75 -24.36 -23.79
CA GLY A 108 -22.40 -25.65 -24.08
C GLY A 108 -21.90 -26.82 -23.25
N ASP A 109 -22.57 -27.96 -23.41
CA ASP A 109 -22.31 -29.17 -22.60
C ASP A 109 -20.96 -29.82 -22.94
N ALA A 110 -20.42 -29.52 -24.13
CA ALA A 110 -19.08 -29.92 -24.58
C ALA A 110 -17.92 -29.20 -23.88
N VAL A 111 -18.19 -28.12 -23.14
CA VAL A 111 -17.18 -27.32 -22.41
C VAL A 111 -17.47 -27.25 -20.90
N LEU A 112 -18.75 -27.24 -20.50
CA LEU A 112 -19.18 -27.37 -19.11
C LEU A 112 -20.05 -28.63 -19.01
N THR A 113 -19.46 -29.74 -18.57
CA THR A 113 -20.06 -31.09 -18.55
C THR A 113 -21.09 -31.27 -17.42
N SER A 114 -21.88 -32.36 -17.44
CA SER A 114 -22.83 -32.68 -16.35
C SER A 114 -22.16 -32.73 -14.98
N LYS A 115 -20.89 -33.16 -14.92
CA LYS A 115 -20.08 -33.20 -13.70
C LYS A 115 -19.93 -31.82 -13.03
N VAL A 116 -19.91 -30.73 -13.81
CA VAL A 116 -19.91 -29.36 -13.27
C VAL A 116 -21.25 -29.04 -12.62
N GLU A 117 -22.36 -29.47 -13.21
CA GLU A 117 -23.72 -29.28 -12.68
C GLU A 117 -23.96 -30.11 -11.43
N GLU A 118 -23.47 -31.35 -11.40
CA GLU A 118 -23.46 -32.25 -10.24
C GLU A 118 -22.67 -31.64 -9.08
N ASP A 119 -21.47 -31.10 -9.35
CA ASP A 119 -20.64 -30.43 -8.36
C ASP A 119 -21.32 -29.17 -7.80
N LEU A 120 -21.93 -28.34 -8.65
CA LEU A 120 -22.70 -27.17 -8.23
C LEU A 120 -23.93 -27.56 -7.39
N LYS A 121 -24.66 -28.60 -7.79
CA LYS A 121 -25.78 -29.14 -7.02
C LYS A 121 -25.34 -29.64 -5.64
N ALA A 122 -24.16 -30.25 -5.54
CA ALA A 122 -23.55 -30.65 -4.27
C ALA A 122 -23.11 -29.46 -3.38
N LEU A 123 -22.98 -28.25 -3.95
CA LEU A 123 -22.79 -27.00 -3.21
C LEU A 123 -24.11 -26.36 -2.75
N ASN A 124 -25.27 -26.95 -3.09
CA ASN A 124 -26.61 -26.41 -2.83
C ASN A 124 -26.83 -24.98 -3.38
N VAL A 125 -26.25 -24.70 -4.55
CA VAL A 125 -26.49 -23.47 -5.32
C VAL A 125 -27.44 -23.76 -6.49
N LYS A 126 -28.27 -22.77 -6.84
CA LYS A 126 -29.13 -22.82 -8.01
C LYS A 126 -28.29 -22.59 -9.27
N THR A 127 -28.48 -23.44 -10.28
CA THR A 127 -27.76 -23.37 -11.54
C THR A 127 -28.64 -22.84 -12.66
N ASP A 128 -28.07 -21.96 -13.48
CA ASP A 128 -28.61 -21.48 -14.76
C ASP A 128 -27.54 -21.69 -15.84
N ARG A 129 -27.93 -21.81 -17.11
CA ARG A 129 -27.00 -22.06 -18.22
C ARG A 129 -27.37 -21.24 -19.45
N ILE A 130 -26.45 -20.38 -19.87
CA ILE A 130 -26.54 -19.62 -21.12
C ILE A 130 -25.66 -20.28 -22.17
N LYS A 131 -26.30 -20.79 -23.23
CA LYS A 131 -25.65 -21.42 -24.39
C LYS A 131 -26.49 -21.22 -25.65
N GLY A 132 -25.83 -21.22 -26.80
CA GLY A 132 -26.42 -21.40 -28.13
C GLY A 132 -25.74 -22.55 -28.88
N ALA A 133 -26.17 -22.82 -30.12
CA ALA A 133 -25.50 -23.79 -31.00
C ALA A 133 -24.15 -23.27 -31.53
N SER A 134 -23.95 -21.94 -31.50
CA SER A 134 -22.70 -21.27 -31.82
C SER A 134 -22.29 -20.26 -30.73
N ARG A 135 -21.09 -19.68 -30.86
CA ARG A 135 -20.64 -18.58 -30.01
C ARG A 135 -21.45 -17.29 -30.25
N GLU A 136 -21.86 -17.03 -31.48
CA GLU A 136 -22.72 -15.91 -31.85
C GLU A 136 -24.11 -16.04 -31.20
N GLU A 137 -24.68 -17.25 -31.21
CA GLU A 137 -25.95 -17.52 -30.51
C GLU A 137 -25.79 -17.46 -28.98
N THR A 138 -24.66 -17.91 -28.44
CA THR A 138 -24.35 -17.79 -27.01
C THR A 138 -24.23 -16.31 -26.60
N ALA A 139 -23.54 -15.49 -27.40
CA ALA A 139 -23.44 -14.05 -27.19
C ALA A 139 -24.80 -13.35 -27.30
N LEU A 140 -25.66 -13.75 -28.24
CA LEU A 140 -27.04 -13.28 -28.32
C LEU A 140 -27.87 -13.64 -27.09
N ALA A 141 -27.71 -14.86 -26.56
CA ALA A 141 -28.39 -15.29 -25.34
C ALA A 141 -27.91 -14.51 -24.10
N ILE A 142 -26.61 -14.18 -24.02
CA ILE A 142 -26.07 -13.25 -23.01
C ILE A 142 -26.65 -11.85 -23.19
N ALA A 143 -26.75 -11.34 -24.42
CA ALA A 143 -27.30 -10.01 -24.71
C ALA A 143 -28.77 -9.88 -24.26
N LYS A 144 -29.62 -10.87 -24.55
CA LYS A 144 -31.00 -10.94 -24.06
C LYS A 144 -31.09 -11.06 -22.54
N ARG A 145 -30.14 -11.74 -21.90
CA ARG A 145 -30.07 -11.85 -20.44
C ARG A 145 -29.64 -10.54 -19.78
N LEU A 146 -28.80 -9.74 -20.45
CA LEU A 146 -28.41 -8.40 -20.01
C LEU A 146 -29.58 -7.42 -20.17
N ASP A 147 -30.27 -7.45 -21.30
CA ASP A 147 -31.43 -6.60 -21.58
C ASP A 147 -32.55 -6.79 -20.53
N GLY A 148 -32.88 -8.04 -20.19
CA GLY A 148 -33.78 -8.37 -19.06
C GLY A 148 -33.25 -8.01 -17.65
N VAL A 149 -32.19 -7.21 -17.54
CA VAL A 149 -31.64 -6.59 -16.32
C VAL A 149 -31.48 -5.08 -16.48
N LYS A 150 -31.16 -4.60 -17.69
CA LYS A 150 -30.99 -3.19 -18.05
C LYS A 150 -31.24 -3.03 -19.56
N ASP A 151 -32.27 -2.28 -19.92
CA ASP A 151 -32.65 -1.95 -21.30
C ASP A 151 -31.42 -1.57 -22.16
N VAL A 152 -31.25 -2.25 -23.30
CA VAL A 152 -30.11 -2.00 -24.20
C VAL A 152 -30.48 -1.03 -25.33
N SER A 153 -29.61 -0.06 -25.62
CA SER A 153 -29.78 0.86 -26.76
C SER A 153 -28.49 1.18 -27.54
N GLU A 154 -27.35 0.76 -27.00
CA GLU A 154 -26.03 0.81 -27.64
C GLU A 154 -25.43 -0.61 -27.61
N ILE A 155 -24.69 -1.00 -28.66
CA ILE A 155 -24.03 -2.32 -28.74
C ILE A 155 -22.54 -2.18 -29.07
N ALA A 156 -21.75 -3.17 -28.65
CA ALA A 156 -20.41 -3.38 -29.21
C ALA A 156 -20.44 -4.57 -30.18
N VAL A 157 -19.75 -4.48 -31.32
CA VAL A 157 -19.70 -5.53 -32.34
C VAL A 157 -18.26 -5.90 -32.67
N VAL A 158 -17.93 -7.18 -32.55
CA VAL A 158 -16.59 -7.75 -32.78
C VAL A 158 -16.67 -8.97 -33.69
N ASN A 159 -15.55 -9.36 -34.30
CA ASN A 159 -15.48 -10.61 -35.05
C ASN A 159 -15.46 -11.82 -34.09
N GLY A 160 -16.46 -12.71 -34.18
CA GLY A 160 -16.57 -13.88 -33.30
C GLY A 160 -15.47 -14.92 -33.46
N VAL A 161 -14.76 -14.94 -34.60
CA VAL A 161 -13.72 -15.94 -34.92
C VAL A 161 -12.32 -15.43 -34.59
N THR A 162 -11.95 -14.24 -35.07
CA THR A 162 -10.61 -13.66 -34.96
C THR A 162 -10.51 -12.50 -33.97
N GLY A 163 -11.62 -11.84 -33.63
CA GLY A 163 -11.68 -10.64 -32.78
C GLY A 163 -11.72 -10.92 -31.28
N LEU A 164 -11.14 -12.04 -30.81
CA LEU A 164 -11.20 -12.42 -29.39
C LEU A 164 -10.51 -11.39 -28.48
N ALA A 165 -9.43 -10.77 -28.98
CA ALA A 165 -8.71 -9.72 -28.28
C ALA A 165 -9.46 -8.36 -28.31
N ASP A 166 -10.19 -8.09 -29.39
CA ASP A 166 -11.04 -6.90 -29.53
C ASP A 166 -12.21 -6.97 -28.54
N ALA A 167 -12.78 -8.16 -28.36
CA ALA A 167 -13.84 -8.44 -27.39
C ALA A 167 -13.42 -8.15 -25.94
N VAL A 168 -12.27 -8.67 -25.48
CA VAL A 168 -11.80 -8.37 -24.11
C VAL A 168 -11.32 -6.93 -23.95
N SER A 169 -10.88 -6.28 -25.04
CA SER A 169 -10.48 -4.86 -25.00
C SER A 169 -11.66 -3.95 -24.67
N VAL A 170 -12.82 -4.15 -25.32
CA VAL A 170 -14.03 -3.34 -25.08
C VAL A 170 -14.83 -3.80 -23.86
N ALA A 171 -14.49 -4.94 -23.26
CA ALA A 171 -15.32 -5.59 -22.25
C ALA A 171 -15.69 -4.72 -21.04
N ALA A 172 -14.74 -3.93 -20.51
CA ALA A 172 -14.99 -3.04 -19.37
C ALA A 172 -15.87 -1.85 -19.77
N ALA A 173 -15.52 -1.14 -20.85
CA ALA A 173 -16.31 -0.02 -21.36
C ALA A 173 -17.74 -0.41 -21.77
N ALA A 174 -17.90 -1.60 -22.37
CA ALA A 174 -19.20 -2.17 -22.70
C ALA A 174 -20.03 -2.42 -21.45
N ALA A 175 -19.44 -2.99 -20.39
CA ALA A 175 -20.12 -3.22 -19.13
C ALA A 175 -20.53 -1.91 -18.43
N GLU A 176 -19.63 -0.92 -18.31
CA GLU A 176 -19.92 0.41 -17.74
C GLU A 176 -21.10 1.09 -18.45
N LYS A 177 -21.12 1.06 -19.79
CA LYS A 177 -22.23 1.61 -20.58
C LYS A 177 -23.50 0.73 -20.56
N GLY A 178 -23.39 -0.55 -20.23
CA GLY A 178 -24.48 -1.53 -20.33
C GLY A 178 -24.72 -2.03 -21.76
N MET A 179 -23.71 -1.98 -22.61
CA MET A 179 -23.75 -2.49 -23.98
C MET A 179 -23.52 -4.01 -23.99
N PRO A 180 -24.40 -4.81 -24.62
CA PRO A 180 -24.06 -6.17 -24.94
C PRO A 180 -22.97 -6.20 -26.03
N ILE A 181 -22.08 -7.17 -25.94
CA ILE A 181 -21.08 -7.43 -26.97
C ILE A 181 -21.66 -8.51 -27.89
N LEU A 182 -21.87 -8.17 -29.15
CA LEU A 182 -22.41 -9.04 -30.19
C LEU A 182 -21.28 -9.51 -31.11
N LEU A 183 -21.36 -10.78 -31.54
CA LEU A 183 -20.35 -11.39 -32.40
C LEU A 183 -20.84 -11.40 -33.85
N ALA A 184 -20.12 -10.72 -34.74
CA ALA A 184 -20.27 -10.81 -36.17
C ALA A 184 -19.50 -12.03 -36.72
N ASN A 185 -20.11 -12.75 -37.66
CA ASN A 185 -19.48 -13.90 -38.31
C ASN A 185 -18.88 -13.50 -39.67
N PRO A 186 -17.64 -13.91 -40.01
CA PRO A 186 -17.01 -13.57 -41.29
C PRO A 186 -17.75 -14.07 -42.55
N LYS A 187 -18.57 -15.12 -42.42
CA LYS A 187 -19.29 -15.76 -43.54
C LYS A 187 -20.77 -15.41 -43.56
N SER A 188 -21.45 -15.44 -42.41
CA SER A 188 -22.90 -15.18 -42.29
C SER A 188 -23.25 -13.77 -41.80
N GLY A 189 -22.25 -12.90 -41.57
CA GLY A 189 -22.45 -11.51 -41.19
C GLY A 189 -23.13 -11.36 -39.84
N LEU A 190 -24.28 -10.66 -39.82
CA LEU A 190 -25.06 -10.37 -38.63
C LEU A 190 -26.30 -11.26 -38.48
N SER A 191 -26.51 -12.27 -39.33
CA SER A 191 -27.78 -13.00 -39.44
C SER A 191 -28.33 -13.55 -38.11
N VAL A 192 -27.44 -13.91 -37.17
CA VAL A 192 -27.81 -14.39 -35.83
C VAL A 192 -28.37 -13.26 -34.96
N VAL A 193 -27.81 -12.06 -35.04
CA VAL A 193 -28.10 -10.92 -34.13
C VAL A 193 -29.01 -9.86 -34.75
N GLU A 194 -29.23 -9.88 -36.07
CA GLU A 194 -29.97 -8.85 -36.82
C GLU A 194 -31.40 -8.65 -36.28
N LYS A 195 -32.08 -9.74 -35.87
CA LYS A 195 -33.43 -9.62 -35.29
C LYS A 195 -33.41 -8.83 -33.97
N PHE A 196 -32.46 -9.13 -33.09
CA PHE A 196 -32.31 -8.45 -31.80
C PHE A 196 -31.95 -6.96 -31.98
N ILE A 197 -31.07 -6.63 -32.93
CA ILE A 197 -30.74 -5.24 -33.27
C ILE A 197 -31.99 -4.45 -33.70
N LYS A 198 -32.93 -5.10 -34.39
CA LYS A 198 -34.21 -4.51 -34.82
C LYS A 198 -35.26 -4.45 -33.71
N ASP A 199 -35.41 -5.54 -32.96
CA ASP A 199 -36.40 -5.68 -31.87
C ASP A 199 -36.14 -4.64 -30.76
N GLU A 200 -34.89 -4.56 -30.28
CA GLU A 200 -34.51 -3.63 -29.19
C GLU A 200 -34.24 -2.20 -29.68
N ALA A 201 -34.58 -1.89 -30.94
CA ALA A 201 -34.45 -0.57 -31.56
C ALA A 201 -33.06 0.10 -31.33
N ILE A 202 -31.98 -0.67 -31.47
CA ILE A 202 -30.60 -0.23 -31.17
C ILE A 202 -30.26 1.04 -31.95
N LYS A 203 -29.72 2.04 -31.25
CA LYS A 203 -29.46 3.39 -31.77
C LYS A 203 -28.02 3.59 -32.23
N SER A 204 -27.07 2.98 -31.52
CA SER A 204 -25.63 3.15 -31.73
C SER A 204 -24.88 1.82 -31.70
N SER A 205 -23.82 1.69 -32.50
CA SER A 205 -23.02 0.46 -32.61
C SER A 205 -21.53 0.77 -32.67
N PHE A 206 -20.77 0.32 -31.67
CA PHE A 206 -19.31 0.41 -31.67
C PHE A 206 -18.68 -0.84 -32.30
N ILE A 207 -18.14 -0.69 -33.50
CA ILE A 207 -17.46 -1.76 -34.23
C ILE A 207 -16.00 -1.77 -33.78
N ILE A 208 -15.58 -2.83 -33.08
CA ILE A 208 -14.22 -2.94 -32.54
C ILE A 208 -13.40 -3.87 -33.42
N GLY A 209 -12.26 -3.39 -33.89
CA GLY A 209 -11.41 -4.05 -34.88
C GLY A 209 -11.68 -3.55 -36.31
N GLY A 210 -10.67 -3.72 -37.16
CA GLY A 210 -10.66 -3.14 -38.50
C GLY A 210 -11.52 -3.87 -39.54
N ASP A 211 -11.46 -3.40 -40.80
CA ASP A 211 -12.26 -3.94 -41.91
C ASP A 211 -12.05 -5.44 -42.16
N LYS A 212 -10.82 -5.95 -41.98
CA LYS A 212 -10.49 -7.38 -42.07
C LYS A 212 -11.06 -8.21 -40.91
N ALA A 213 -11.42 -7.58 -39.79
CA ALA A 213 -12.13 -8.23 -38.69
C ALA A 213 -13.65 -8.12 -38.92
N VAL A 214 -14.19 -6.91 -38.97
CA VAL A 214 -15.61 -6.67 -39.23
C VAL A 214 -15.72 -5.89 -40.54
N SER A 215 -16.14 -6.55 -41.62
CA SER A 215 -16.12 -5.97 -42.97
C SER A 215 -16.97 -4.71 -43.08
N ASN A 216 -16.62 -3.84 -44.03
CA ASN A 216 -17.42 -2.64 -44.30
C ASN A 216 -18.83 -2.96 -44.84
N GLU A 217 -19.08 -4.18 -45.31
CA GLU A 217 -20.42 -4.66 -45.66
C GLU A 217 -21.23 -5.01 -44.41
N ILE A 218 -20.64 -5.73 -43.46
CA ILE A 218 -21.23 -5.98 -42.14
C ILE A 218 -21.50 -4.65 -41.42
N ALA A 219 -20.52 -3.74 -41.45
CA ALA A 219 -20.61 -2.43 -40.82
C ALA A 219 -21.80 -1.63 -41.35
N LYS A 220 -22.03 -1.57 -42.67
CA LYS A 220 -23.13 -0.79 -43.28
C LYS A 220 -24.49 -1.05 -42.64
N ASN A 221 -24.76 -2.29 -42.25
CA ASN A 221 -26.04 -2.74 -41.69
C ASN A 221 -26.22 -2.43 -40.20
N LEU A 222 -25.24 -1.80 -39.53
CA LEU A 222 -25.33 -1.40 -38.13
C LEU A 222 -25.86 0.04 -37.95
N PRO A 223 -26.79 0.26 -36.99
CA PRO A 223 -27.31 1.58 -36.64
C PRO A 223 -26.27 2.42 -35.87
N GLY A 224 -26.27 3.73 -36.07
CA GLY A 224 -25.39 4.70 -35.37
C GLY A 224 -23.92 4.26 -35.26
N LYS A 225 -23.38 3.69 -36.33
CA LYS A 225 -22.10 2.98 -36.31
C LYS A 225 -20.88 3.89 -36.15
N GLN A 226 -20.01 3.53 -35.22
CA GLN A 226 -18.66 4.09 -35.05
C GLN A 226 -17.65 2.94 -35.06
N ARG A 227 -16.58 3.04 -35.84
CA ARG A 227 -15.49 2.05 -35.84
C ARG A 227 -14.35 2.50 -34.94
N ILE A 228 -13.83 1.58 -34.14
CA ILE A 228 -12.66 1.74 -33.27
C ILE A 228 -11.67 0.64 -33.66
N GLU A 229 -10.61 1.00 -34.37
CA GLU A 229 -9.66 0.05 -34.95
C GLU A 229 -8.20 0.50 -34.77
N GLY A 230 -7.29 -0.47 -34.76
CA GLY A 230 -5.85 -0.25 -34.87
C GLY A 230 -5.21 -1.31 -35.76
N ALA A 231 -3.93 -1.13 -36.11
CA ALA A 231 -3.22 -2.03 -37.03
C ALA A 231 -3.03 -3.46 -36.49
N ASN A 232 -3.16 -3.64 -35.16
CA ASN A 232 -3.20 -4.93 -34.47
C ASN A 232 -4.08 -4.81 -33.20
N ARG A 233 -4.16 -5.89 -32.42
CA ARG A 233 -4.97 -5.95 -31.19
C ARG A 233 -4.52 -4.97 -30.10
N ASN A 234 -3.22 -4.72 -29.98
CA ASN A 234 -2.64 -3.80 -28.99
C ASN A 234 -2.97 -2.34 -29.36
N ASP A 235 -2.91 -2.01 -30.66
CA ASP A 235 -3.38 -0.71 -31.19
C ASP A 235 -4.89 -0.53 -31.04
N THR A 236 -5.67 -1.57 -31.31
CA THR A 236 -7.14 -1.55 -31.13
C THR A 236 -7.49 -1.37 -29.66
N ASN A 237 -6.80 -2.06 -28.75
CA ASN A 237 -6.92 -1.86 -27.31
C ASN A 237 -6.57 -0.43 -26.89
N ALA A 238 -5.48 0.15 -27.43
CA ALA A 238 -5.15 1.55 -27.19
C ALA A 238 -6.26 2.51 -27.67
N LYS A 239 -6.83 2.29 -28.87
CA LYS A 239 -7.95 3.10 -29.39
C LYS A 239 -9.26 2.92 -28.60
N VAL A 240 -9.51 1.74 -28.05
CA VAL A 240 -10.64 1.51 -27.12
C VAL A 240 -10.44 2.29 -25.82
N ILE A 241 -9.24 2.28 -25.23
CA ILE A 241 -8.92 3.06 -24.03
C ILE A 241 -9.05 4.57 -24.33
N GLU A 242 -8.48 5.03 -25.44
CA GLU A 242 -8.56 6.43 -25.89
C GLU A 242 -10.01 6.90 -26.10
N THR A 243 -10.88 6.04 -26.65
CA THR A 243 -12.28 6.41 -26.94
C THR A 243 -13.17 6.42 -25.71
N PHE A 244 -13.08 5.39 -24.85
CA PHE A 244 -14.02 5.21 -23.73
C PHE A 244 -13.51 5.77 -22.39
N TYR A 245 -12.23 6.11 -22.29
CA TYR A 245 -11.58 6.67 -21.10
C TYR A 245 -10.83 7.98 -21.42
N ALA A 246 -11.23 8.69 -22.49
CA ALA A 246 -10.61 9.94 -22.96
C ALA A 246 -10.37 10.95 -21.81
N ASP A 247 -11.42 11.25 -21.06
CA ASP A 247 -11.50 12.33 -20.07
C ASP A 247 -11.46 11.84 -18.62
N LYS A 248 -10.91 10.64 -18.38
CA LYS A 248 -10.84 10.03 -17.04
C LYS A 248 -9.40 10.00 -16.51
N ASN A 249 -9.20 10.53 -15.31
CA ASN A 249 -8.16 10.01 -14.41
C ASN A 249 -8.57 8.59 -13.99
N LEU A 250 -7.60 7.69 -13.84
CA LEU A 250 -7.84 6.27 -13.60
C LEU A 250 -7.46 5.89 -12.18
N ASP A 251 -8.44 5.47 -11.37
CA ASP A 251 -8.16 4.90 -10.04
C ASP A 251 -7.34 3.60 -10.15
N ASN A 252 -7.53 2.85 -11.25
CA ASN A 252 -6.74 1.66 -11.57
C ASN A 252 -6.59 1.45 -13.10
N LEU A 253 -5.53 0.76 -13.51
CA LEU A 253 -5.32 0.21 -14.86
C LEU A 253 -4.92 -1.27 -14.76
N TYR A 254 -5.76 -2.16 -15.31
CA TYR A 254 -5.54 -3.61 -15.24
C TYR A 254 -4.76 -4.12 -16.46
N LEU A 255 -3.55 -4.68 -16.25
CA LEU A 255 -2.71 -5.24 -17.31
C LEU A 255 -2.83 -6.77 -17.38
N ALA A 256 -3.37 -7.28 -18.48
CA ALA A 256 -3.44 -8.71 -18.80
C ALA A 256 -2.67 -9.06 -20.09
N LYS A 257 -2.43 -10.35 -20.34
CA LYS A 257 -1.74 -10.81 -21.57
C LYS A 257 -2.60 -10.61 -22.81
N ASP A 258 -1.98 -10.21 -23.92
CA ASP A 258 -2.63 -9.94 -25.21
C ASP A 258 -2.99 -11.18 -26.04
N GLY A 259 -2.57 -12.38 -25.62
CA GLY A 259 -2.84 -13.63 -26.33
C GLY A 259 -2.21 -13.72 -27.72
N MET A 260 -1.15 -12.95 -27.99
CA MET A 260 -0.40 -13.04 -29.26
C MET A 260 0.27 -14.40 -29.42
N GLU A 261 0.77 -15.00 -28.33
CA GLU A 261 1.38 -16.33 -28.34
C GLU A 261 0.33 -17.44 -28.31
N ASN A 262 -0.75 -17.26 -27.55
CA ASN A 262 -1.87 -18.18 -27.48
C ASN A 262 -3.15 -17.44 -27.07
N SER A 263 -4.23 -17.54 -27.86
CA SER A 263 -5.53 -16.93 -27.52
C SER A 263 -6.07 -17.37 -26.16
N GLY A 264 -5.69 -18.55 -25.69
CA GLY A 264 -5.90 -19.09 -24.35
C GLY A 264 -5.33 -18.26 -23.19
N GLN A 265 -4.51 -17.24 -23.45
CA GLN A 265 -3.99 -16.28 -22.46
C GLN A 265 -4.97 -15.12 -22.17
N LEU A 266 -5.96 -14.87 -23.05
CA LEU A 266 -6.98 -13.82 -22.88
C LEU A 266 -7.96 -14.11 -21.73
N ILE A 267 -7.92 -15.31 -21.13
CA ILE A 267 -8.78 -15.70 -20.02
C ILE A 267 -8.60 -14.81 -18.78
N ASP A 268 -7.38 -14.32 -18.54
CA ASP A 268 -7.08 -13.44 -17.41
C ASP A 268 -7.72 -12.05 -17.64
N ALA A 269 -7.74 -11.55 -18.88
CA ALA A 269 -8.40 -10.31 -19.28
C ALA A 269 -9.94 -10.42 -19.19
N LEU A 270 -10.51 -11.55 -19.60
CA LEU A 270 -11.94 -11.84 -19.43
C LEU A 270 -12.33 -11.86 -17.94
N ALA A 271 -11.57 -12.59 -17.10
CA ALA A 271 -11.89 -12.75 -15.69
C ALA A 271 -11.86 -11.42 -14.92
N VAL A 272 -10.91 -10.52 -15.21
CA VAL A 272 -10.81 -9.22 -14.55
C VAL A 272 -11.79 -8.19 -15.08
N GLY A 273 -12.37 -8.39 -16.26
CA GLY A 273 -13.26 -7.41 -16.90
C GLY A 273 -14.37 -6.89 -15.99
N ALA A 274 -15.01 -7.77 -15.20
CA ALA A 274 -16.07 -7.37 -14.27
C ALA A 274 -15.56 -6.51 -13.08
N LEU A 275 -14.33 -6.76 -12.60
CA LEU A 275 -13.67 -5.94 -11.57
C LEU A 275 -13.21 -4.59 -12.14
N ALA A 276 -12.63 -4.61 -13.34
CA ALA A 276 -12.21 -3.39 -14.05
C ALA A 276 -13.40 -2.45 -14.26
N SER A 277 -14.53 -2.99 -14.76
CA SER A 277 -15.81 -2.26 -14.90
C SER A 277 -16.33 -1.68 -13.58
N LYS A 278 -16.18 -2.43 -12.47
CA LYS A 278 -16.60 -2.02 -11.12
C LYS A 278 -15.78 -0.85 -10.58
N ASN A 279 -14.51 -0.76 -10.99
CA ASN A 279 -13.60 0.30 -10.60
C ASN A 279 -13.49 1.41 -11.68
N GLY A 280 -14.40 1.44 -12.66
CA GLY A 280 -14.42 2.44 -13.74
C GLY A 280 -13.15 2.45 -14.61
N ALA A 281 -12.45 1.31 -14.66
CA ALA A 281 -11.07 1.14 -15.10
C ALA A 281 -10.97 0.30 -16.38
N PRO A 282 -10.07 0.63 -17.31
CA PRO A 282 -9.82 -0.18 -18.50
C PRO A 282 -8.99 -1.44 -18.23
N VAL A 283 -9.09 -2.40 -19.16
CA VAL A 283 -8.17 -3.55 -19.26
C VAL A 283 -7.21 -3.31 -20.41
N LEU A 284 -5.95 -3.02 -20.08
CA LEU A 284 -4.83 -2.97 -21.02
C LEU A 284 -4.38 -4.40 -21.33
N ILE A 285 -4.25 -4.75 -22.61
CA ILE A 285 -3.74 -6.07 -23.02
C ILE A 285 -2.35 -5.95 -23.65
N ALA A 286 -1.32 -6.46 -22.96
CA ALA A 286 0.05 -6.57 -23.47
C ALA A 286 0.80 -7.72 -22.80
N SER A 287 1.58 -8.46 -23.60
CA SER A 287 2.45 -9.53 -23.10
C SER A 287 3.87 -9.01 -22.82
N LYS A 288 4.81 -9.10 -23.76
CA LYS A 288 6.23 -8.82 -23.47
C LYS A 288 6.58 -7.35 -23.24
N LYS A 289 5.84 -6.43 -23.87
CA LYS A 289 5.98 -4.97 -23.77
C LYS A 289 4.73 -4.27 -24.30
N LEU A 290 4.50 -3.03 -23.90
CA LEU A 290 3.53 -2.14 -24.54
C LEU A 290 4.05 -1.73 -25.93
N ASN A 291 3.14 -1.50 -26.87
CA ASN A 291 3.47 -0.86 -28.14
C ASN A 291 3.41 0.68 -28.02
N ALA A 292 3.86 1.41 -29.05
CA ALA A 292 3.92 2.87 -29.01
C ALA A 292 2.54 3.54 -28.75
N ASN A 293 1.46 3.02 -29.35
CA ASN A 293 0.12 3.58 -29.14
C ASN A 293 -0.41 3.29 -27.74
N GLN A 294 -0.07 2.13 -27.15
CA GLN A 294 -0.38 1.82 -25.75
C GLN A 294 0.40 2.71 -24.78
N VAL A 295 1.69 2.97 -25.03
CA VAL A 295 2.47 3.95 -24.25
C VAL A 295 1.86 5.35 -24.35
N ASN A 296 1.52 5.79 -25.56
CA ASN A 296 0.92 7.11 -25.80
C ASN A 296 -0.41 7.28 -25.06
N VAL A 297 -1.33 6.30 -25.13
CA VAL A 297 -2.63 6.43 -24.45
C VAL A 297 -2.51 6.37 -22.93
N VAL A 298 -1.62 5.52 -22.39
CA VAL A 298 -1.31 5.48 -20.95
C VAL A 298 -0.78 6.84 -20.50
N ASN A 299 0.18 7.40 -21.23
CA ASN A 299 0.75 8.72 -20.92
C ASN A 299 -0.30 9.84 -20.85
N THR A 300 -1.45 9.73 -21.54
CA THR A 300 -2.53 10.73 -21.50
C THR A 300 -3.43 10.68 -20.24
N LYS A 301 -3.08 9.85 -19.24
CA LYS A 301 -3.88 9.59 -18.04
C LYS A 301 -3.02 9.81 -16.79
N LYS A 302 -3.65 10.27 -15.72
CA LYS A 302 -3.11 10.10 -14.36
C LYS A 302 -3.66 8.79 -13.81
N ILE A 303 -2.80 7.91 -13.32
CA ILE A 303 -3.17 6.57 -12.88
C ILE A 303 -2.74 6.37 -11.42
N ALA A 304 -3.71 6.13 -10.53
CA ALA A 304 -3.43 5.97 -9.10
C ALA A 304 -2.91 4.57 -8.75
N THR A 305 -3.37 3.54 -9.47
CA THR A 305 -2.96 2.13 -9.28
C THR A 305 -2.72 1.43 -10.61
N ILE A 306 -1.70 0.59 -10.71
CA ILE A 306 -1.50 -0.33 -11.83
C ILE A 306 -1.49 -1.77 -11.32
N THR A 307 -2.38 -2.61 -11.85
CA THR A 307 -2.56 -3.98 -11.38
C THR A 307 -2.16 -5.00 -12.46
N GLN A 308 -1.16 -5.84 -12.17
CA GLN A 308 -0.83 -6.99 -13.01
C GLN A 308 -1.85 -8.11 -12.81
N VAL A 309 -2.44 -8.60 -13.90
CA VAL A 309 -3.48 -9.64 -13.88
C VAL A 309 -2.98 -10.90 -14.57
N GLY A 310 -2.82 -11.97 -13.78
CA GLY A 310 -2.11 -13.17 -14.23
C GLY A 310 -0.62 -12.91 -14.50
N GLY A 311 0.16 -13.98 -14.60
CA GLY A 311 1.61 -13.94 -14.83
C GLY A 311 2.06 -14.87 -15.93
N LYS A 312 3.39 -15.09 -16.01
CA LYS A 312 4.10 -15.92 -16.98
C LYS A 312 3.88 -15.44 -18.42
N GLY A 313 4.15 -14.16 -18.68
CA GLY A 313 4.12 -13.57 -20.03
C GLY A 313 3.84 -12.07 -20.10
N ASN A 314 3.44 -11.41 -19.01
CA ASN A 314 3.16 -9.95 -18.94
C ASN A 314 4.09 -9.17 -18.01
N GLU A 315 5.06 -9.83 -17.36
CA GLU A 315 6.00 -9.20 -16.43
C GLU A 315 6.83 -8.07 -17.09
N GLY A 316 7.22 -8.24 -18.36
CA GLY A 316 7.94 -7.22 -19.12
C GLY A 316 7.09 -5.98 -19.42
N ALA A 317 5.83 -6.17 -19.84
CA ALA A 317 4.88 -5.08 -19.99
C ALA A 317 4.56 -4.39 -18.65
N PHE A 318 4.45 -5.15 -17.55
CA PHE A 318 4.19 -4.57 -16.23
C PHE A 318 5.38 -3.74 -15.74
N SER A 319 6.61 -4.24 -15.88
CA SER A 319 7.81 -3.45 -15.58
C SER A 319 7.90 -2.20 -16.45
N GLN A 320 7.57 -2.26 -17.74
CA GLN A 320 7.53 -1.05 -18.58
C GLN A 320 6.47 -0.05 -18.12
N LEU A 321 5.28 -0.52 -17.74
CA LEU A 321 4.21 0.32 -17.20
C LEU A 321 4.65 1.03 -15.91
N LYS A 322 5.38 0.32 -15.04
CA LYS A 322 5.97 0.89 -13.83
C LYS A 322 7.02 1.96 -14.10
N GLU A 323 7.84 1.81 -15.14
CA GLU A 323 8.79 2.85 -15.55
C GLU A 323 8.07 4.08 -16.14
N ILE A 324 6.93 3.91 -16.82
CA ILE A 324 6.12 5.00 -17.39
C ILE A 324 5.42 5.82 -16.30
N GLU A 325 4.92 5.17 -15.25
CA GLU A 325 4.16 5.82 -14.16
C GLU A 325 5.03 6.47 -13.07
N LYS A 326 6.37 6.40 -13.18
CA LYS A 326 7.26 7.10 -12.25
C LYS A 326 7.14 8.61 -12.42
N ALA A 327 6.85 9.30 -11.32
CA ALA A 327 6.89 10.75 -11.25
C ALA A 327 8.29 11.25 -10.86
N GLU A 328 8.98 11.94 -11.76
CA GLU A 328 10.20 12.71 -11.50
C GLU A 328 9.91 14.22 -11.38
N VAL A 329 10.77 14.95 -10.66
CA VAL A 329 10.71 16.42 -10.56
C VAL A 329 11.80 17.02 -11.44
N ILE A 330 11.43 17.44 -12.65
CA ILE A 330 12.34 18.04 -13.63
C ILE A 330 12.43 19.54 -13.37
N LYS A 331 13.56 20.01 -12.82
CA LYS A 331 13.78 21.44 -12.54
C LYS A 331 14.36 22.17 -13.74
N VAL A 332 13.75 23.30 -14.10
CA VAL A 332 14.14 24.11 -15.25
C VAL A 332 14.31 25.59 -14.88
N LYS A 333 15.31 26.25 -15.47
CA LYS A 333 15.70 27.64 -15.16
C LYS A 333 15.53 28.61 -16.33
N ASN A 334 15.32 28.09 -17.54
CA ASN A 334 15.19 28.88 -18.76
C ASN A 334 14.29 28.18 -19.79
N GLU A 335 13.94 28.91 -20.86
CA GLU A 335 13.11 28.47 -21.98
C GLU A 335 13.60 27.17 -22.63
N ALA A 336 14.90 27.03 -22.85
CA ALA A 336 15.47 25.86 -23.54
C ALA A 336 15.36 24.60 -22.68
N GLU A 337 15.64 24.71 -21.37
CA GLU A 337 15.44 23.63 -20.40
C GLU A 337 13.95 23.25 -20.28
N LEU A 338 13.04 24.22 -20.26
CA LEU A 338 11.59 23.98 -20.23
C LEU A 338 11.10 23.24 -21.49
N GLN A 339 11.53 23.66 -22.68
CA GLN A 339 11.20 23.00 -23.95
C GLN A 339 11.83 21.60 -24.08
N GLU A 340 12.97 21.35 -23.44
CA GLU A 340 13.58 20.02 -23.41
C GLU A 340 12.91 19.09 -22.37
N ALA A 341 12.50 19.62 -21.22
CA ALA A 341 11.72 18.90 -20.21
C ALA A 341 10.37 18.44 -20.78
N LEU A 342 9.63 19.32 -21.45
CA LEU A 342 8.32 19.00 -22.06
C LEU A 342 8.38 17.85 -23.09
N LYS A 343 9.51 17.64 -23.76
CA LYS A 343 9.73 16.55 -24.73
C LYS A 343 10.09 15.21 -24.06
N LYS A 344 10.61 15.25 -22.84
CA LYS A 344 11.14 14.08 -22.12
C LYS A 344 10.24 13.58 -21.01
N ALA A 345 9.38 14.46 -20.47
CA ALA A 345 8.49 14.14 -19.37
C ALA A 345 7.51 13.00 -19.73
N ASN A 346 7.38 12.00 -18.85
CA ASN A 346 6.40 10.93 -18.92
C ASN A 346 5.05 11.40 -18.32
N ALA A 347 4.09 10.50 -18.11
CA ALA A 347 2.94 10.78 -17.24
C ALA A 347 3.39 11.02 -15.79
N ASN A 348 2.60 11.81 -15.04
CA ASN A 348 2.81 12.14 -13.63
C ASN A 348 4.09 12.96 -13.30
N ASP A 349 4.99 13.18 -14.26
CA ASP A 349 6.16 14.04 -14.10
C ASP A 349 5.77 15.48 -13.72
N VAL A 350 6.61 16.08 -12.86
CA VAL A 350 6.45 17.44 -12.36
C VAL A 350 7.54 18.33 -12.95
N ILE A 351 7.19 19.19 -13.89
CA ILE A 351 8.12 20.21 -14.41
C ILE A 351 8.08 21.41 -13.46
N GLU A 352 9.15 21.62 -12.69
CA GLU A 352 9.30 22.72 -11.74
C GLU A 352 10.16 23.83 -12.35
N ILE A 353 9.55 24.98 -12.60
CA ILE A 353 10.23 26.20 -13.03
C ILE A 353 10.78 26.88 -11.77
N ASP A 354 12.11 26.98 -11.68
CA ASP A 354 12.84 27.45 -10.51
C ASP A 354 12.39 28.86 -10.06
N ALA A 355 12.40 29.11 -8.74
CA ALA A 355 11.98 30.39 -8.17
C ALA A 355 12.82 31.60 -8.65
N ASN A 356 14.02 31.36 -9.18
CA ASN A 356 14.90 32.39 -9.75
C ASN A 356 14.85 32.43 -11.28
N ALA A 357 14.01 31.62 -11.93
CA ALA A 357 13.84 31.63 -13.38
C ALA A 357 13.07 32.88 -13.83
N THR A 358 13.51 33.50 -14.91
CA THR A 358 12.78 34.59 -15.59
C THR A 358 12.72 34.29 -17.08
N ILE A 359 11.52 34.05 -17.60
CA ILE A 359 11.27 33.74 -19.01
C ILE A 359 10.27 34.76 -19.56
N SER A 360 10.79 35.75 -20.28
CA SER A 360 9.99 36.87 -20.83
C SER A 360 9.56 36.69 -22.28
N LYS A 361 9.86 35.53 -22.88
CA LYS A 361 9.37 35.15 -24.21
C LYS A 361 8.07 34.35 -24.08
N ASP A 362 7.30 34.34 -25.16
CA ASP A 362 6.15 33.45 -25.30
C ASP A 362 6.61 31.98 -25.29
N VAL A 363 5.92 31.16 -24.50
CA VAL A 363 6.19 29.73 -24.32
C VAL A 363 4.93 28.95 -24.68
N THR A 364 5.07 27.92 -25.51
CA THR A 364 4.00 26.91 -25.66
C THR A 364 4.37 25.66 -24.86
N LEU A 365 3.49 25.31 -23.92
CA LEU A 365 3.49 24.06 -23.17
C LEU A 365 2.66 23.07 -24.00
N SER A 366 3.32 22.14 -24.70
CA SER A 366 2.66 21.21 -25.62
C SER A 366 3.22 19.80 -25.44
N THR A 367 2.41 18.93 -24.85
CA THR A 367 2.62 17.50 -24.69
C THR A 367 1.26 16.81 -24.60
N ASN A 368 1.19 15.53 -24.97
CA ASN A 368 -0.02 14.72 -24.77
C ASN A 368 0.00 14.02 -23.41
N ASN A 369 1.06 14.20 -22.64
CA ASN A 369 1.29 13.48 -21.38
C ASN A 369 0.65 14.24 -20.20
N ALA A 370 0.04 13.51 -19.27
CA ALA A 370 -0.64 14.06 -18.10
C ALA A 370 0.37 14.48 -17.02
N ILE A 371 0.98 15.64 -17.21
CA ILE A 371 2.02 16.22 -16.33
C ILE A 371 1.47 17.26 -15.35
N GLU A 372 2.25 17.57 -14.31
CA GLU A 372 2.08 18.76 -13.47
C GLU A 372 3.17 19.80 -13.81
N ILE A 373 2.79 21.08 -13.92
CA ILE A 373 3.72 22.18 -14.18
C ILE A 373 3.68 23.14 -12.99
N ASN A 374 4.74 23.14 -12.18
CA ASN A 374 4.90 24.00 -11.02
C ASN A 374 5.67 25.27 -11.39
N VAL A 375 4.98 26.41 -11.44
CA VAL A 375 5.59 27.72 -11.73
C VAL A 375 5.96 28.41 -10.41
N LYS A 376 7.26 28.49 -10.08
CA LYS A 376 7.75 29.25 -8.90
C LYS A 376 8.44 30.57 -9.27
N GLY A 377 9.04 30.65 -10.45
CA GLY A 377 9.66 31.86 -10.99
C GLY A 377 8.70 32.73 -11.82
N ASP A 378 9.25 33.58 -12.67
CA ASP A 378 8.51 34.57 -13.46
C ASP A 378 8.43 34.19 -14.95
N LEU A 379 7.24 33.83 -15.41
CA LEU A 379 6.86 33.64 -16.81
C LEU A 379 6.16 34.89 -17.35
N THR A 380 6.92 35.92 -17.69
CA THR A 380 6.36 37.24 -18.07
C THR A 380 5.90 37.32 -19.54
N GLY A 381 6.28 36.37 -20.39
CA GLY A 381 5.72 36.22 -21.73
C GLY A 381 4.35 35.52 -21.75
N LYS A 382 3.79 35.29 -22.94
CA LYS A 382 2.55 34.53 -23.10
C LYS A 382 2.81 33.02 -22.95
N VAL A 383 2.20 32.40 -21.95
CA VAL A 383 2.24 30.95 -21.72
C VAL A 383 1.00 30.32 -22.37
N THR A 384 1.16 29.55 -23.44
CA THR A 384 0.06 28.84 -24.11
C THR A 384 0.10 27.35 -23.79
N VAL A 385 -1.00 26.81 -23.30
CA VAL A 385 -1.17 25.45 -22.80
C VAL A 385 -1.96 24.66 -23.83
N LYS A 386 -1.33 23.65 -24.45
CA LYS A 386 -1.92 22.76 -25.46
C LYS A 386 -1.96 21.30 -25.01
N THR A 387 -2.23 21.10 -23.73
CA THR A 387 -2.05 19.84 -23.01
C THR A 387 -3.37 19.38 -22.37
N PRO A 388 -4.03 18.32 -22.85
CA PRO A 388 -5.17 17.74 -22.16
C PRO A 388 -4.72 17.14 -20.80
N ASN A 389 -5.59 17.23 -19.78
CA ASN A 389 -5.36 16.69 -18.43
C ASN A 389 -4.09 17.18 -17.70
N ALA A 390 -3.51 18.32 -18.11
CA ALA A 390 -2.41 18.94 -17.38
C ALA A 390 -2.90 19.78 -16.19
N ASP A 391 -2.12 19.73 -15.10
CA ASP A 391 -2.33 20.62 -13.95
C ASP A 391 -1.22 21.66 -13.90
N ILE A 392 -1.60 22.93 -13.80
CA ILE A 392 -0.68 24.07 -13.76
C ILE A 392 -0.82 24.74 -12.41
N LYS A 393 0.26 24.77 -11.64
CA LYS A 393 0.28 25.27 -10.27
C LYS A 393 1.20 26.47 -10.17
N ASN A 394 0.61 27.66 -10.07
CA ASN A 394 1.36 28.91 -10.02
C ASN A 394 1.60 29.39 -8.58
N SER A 395 2.84 29.77 -8.30
CA SER A 395 3.30 30.40 -7.06
C SER A 395 4.28 31.56 -7.29
N GLY A 396 4.66 31.81 -8.54
CA GLY A 396 5.39 33.01 -8.98
C GLY A 396 4.50 33.93 -9.82
N THR A 397 5.06 34.54 -10.85
CA THR A 397 4.33 35.44 -11.76
C THR A 397 4.13 34.80 -13.13
N ILE A 398 2.91 34.89 -13.68
CA ILE A 398 2.62 34.61 -15.08
C ILE A 398 2.04 35.88 -15.70
N GLY A 399 2.47 36.24 -16.91
CA GLY A 399 1.86 37.30 -17.71
C GLY A 399 0.48 36.86 -18.22
N THR A 400 0.41 36.43 -19.48
CA THR A 400 -0.82 35.86 -20.04
C THR A 400 -0.73 34.33 -20.10
N LEU A 401 -1.59 33.64 -19.38
CA LEU A 401 -1.81 32.19 -19.49
C LEU A 401 -2.98 31.92 -20.43
N VAL A 402 -2.78 31.13 -21.48
CA VAL A 402 -3.83 30.73 -22.44
C VAL A 402 -4.00 29.22 -22.40
N VAL A 403 -5.22 28.73 -22.23
CA VAL A 403 -5.58 27.32 -22.33
C VAL A 403 -6.26 27.08 -23.69
N GLU A 404 -5.58 26.35 -24.57
CA GLU A 404 -6.00 26.09 -25.96
C GLU A 404 -6.02 24.57 -26.24
N ASN A 405 -7.17 24.02 -26.61
CA ASN A 405 -7.38 22.56 -26.69
C ASN A 405 -7.17 21.84 -25.35
N GLY A 406 -7.31 22.56 -24.23
CA GLY A 406 -7.24 21.98 -22.89
C GLY A 406 -8.56 21.28 -22.56
N LYS A 407 -8.50 19.96 -22.32
CA LYS A 407 -9.61 19.17 -21.76
C LYS A 407 -9.29 18.83 -20.32
N ASN A 408 -10.20 19.17 -19.41
CA ASN A 408 -10.05 18.94 -17.95
C ASN A 408 -8.75 19.51 -17.35
N THR A 409 -8.21 20.59 -17.95
CA THR A 409 -7.00 21.26 -17.48
C THR A 409 -7.29 22.02 -16.18
N THR A 410 -6.48 21.83 -15.14
CA THR A 410 -6.57 22.60 -13.89
C THR A 410 -5.52 23.72 -13.88
N VAL A 411 -5.93 24.93 -13.56
CA VAL A 411 -5.05 26.08 -13.30
C VAL A 411 -5.21 26.50 -11.84
N THR A 412 -4.30 26.05 -10.98
CA THR A 412 -4.28 26.40 -9.56
C THR A 412 -3.31 27.56 -9.31
N ASN A 413 -3.84 28.77 -9.12
CA ASN A 413 -3.06 29.92 -8.67
C ASN A 413 -3.02 29.95 -7.13
N THR A 414 -1.88 29.66 -6.54
CA THR A 414 -1.69 29.65 -5.07
C THR A 414 -1.71 31.07 -4.50
N SER A 415 -1.77 31.22 -3.17
CA SER A 415 -1.83 32.53 -2.49
C SER A 415 -0.61 33.44 -2.71
N ALA A 416 0.54 32.88 -3.13
CA ALA A 416 1.70 33.66 -3.56
C ALA A 416 1.65 34.04 -5.06
N GLY A 417 0.86 33.31 -5.84
CA GLY A 417 0.84 33.39 -7.30
C GLY A 417 0.12 34.62 -7.85
N LYS A 418 0.69 35.18 -8.91
CA LYS A 418 0.14 36.28 -9.70
C LYS A 418 -0.03 35.87 -11.16
N ILE A 419 -1.18 36.18 -11.75
CA ILE A 419 -1.41 36.00 -13.19
C ILE A 419 -2.02 37.30 -13.75
N ASP A 420 -1.42 37.92 -14.76
CA ASP A 420 -2.01 39.14 -15.34
C ASP A 420 -3.27 38.82 -16.14
N LYS A 421 -3.27 37.72 -16.90
CA LYS A 421 -4.46 37.27 -17.63
C LYS A 421 -4.55 35.76 -17.75
N VAL A 422 -5.75 35.20 -17.55
CA VAL A 422 -6.11 33.85 -17.99
C VAL A 422 -7.05 33.94 -19.19
N GLU A 423 -6.73 33.26 -20.29
CA GLU A 423 -7.61 33.10 -21.46
C GLU A 423 -7.93 31.62 -21.66
N VAL A 424 -9.21 31.23 -21.60
CA VAL A 424 -9.66 29.89 -21.99
C VAL A 424 -10.26 29.98 -23.39
N SER A 425 -9.68 29.28 -24.35
CA SER A 425 -10.15 29.29 -25.74
C SER A 425 -11.43 28.50 -25.95
N SER A 426 -12.14 28.79 -27.04
CA SER A 426 -13.32 28.02 -27.47
C SER A 426 -13.03 26.61 -28.00
N SER A 427 -11.76 26.16 -28.02
CA SER A 427 -11.41 24.77 -28.29
C SER A 427 -11.09 23.98 -27.00
N SER A 428 -11.25 24.60 -25.84
CA SER A 428 -11.02 24.01 -24.53
C SER A 428 -12.35 23.69 -23.84
N GLU A 429 -12.39 22.61 -23.07
CA GLU A 429 -13.58 22.07 -22.42
C GLU A 429 -13.29 21.69 -20.96
N ASN A 430 -14.22 21.96 -20.05
CA ASN A 430 -14.15 21.60 -18.62
C ASN A 430 -12.89 22.13 -17.89
N VAL A 431 -12.39 23.30 -18.26
CA VAL A 431 -11.22 23.91 -17.62
C VAL A 431 -11.58 24.35 -16.19
N LYS A 432 -10.73 24.04 -15.21
CA LYS A 432 -10.90 24.50 -13.83
C LYS A 432 -9.86 25.55 -13.48
N VAL A 433 -10.28 26.70 -12.96
CA VAL A 433 -9.39 27.77 -12.46
C VAL A 433 -9.59 27.90 -10.94
N GLU A 434 -8.61 27.44 -10.16
CA GLU A 434 -8.61 27.56 -8.69
C GLU A 434 -7.72 28.74 -8.29
N ASN A 435 -8.30 29.86 -7.89
CA ASN A 435 -7.54 31.05 -7.52
C ASN A 435 -7.55 31.29 -6.01
N ASN A 436 -6.37 31.27 -5.39
CA ASN A 436 -6.12 31.70 -4.01
C ASN A 436 -5.23 32.96 -3.96
N GLY A 437 -4.66 33.38 -5.10
CA GLY A 437 -3.74 34.51 -5.24
C GLY A 437 -4.38 35.71 -5.93
N THR A 438 -3.60 36.37 -6.81
CA THR A 438 -4.11 37.48 -7.64
C THR A 438 -4.17 37.07 -9.11
N ILE A 439 -5.33 37.26 -9.73
CA ILE A 439 -5.50 37.25 -11.18
C ILE A 439 -6.03 38.63 -11.60
N THR A 440 -5.42 39.29 -12.59
CA THR A 440 -5.91 40.62 -13.00
C THR A 440 -7.11 40.53 -13.96
N GLU A 441 -7.09 39.61 -14.91
CA GLU A 441 -8.17 39.44 -15.91
C GLU A 441 -8.42 37.95 -16.22
N VAL A 442 -9.69 37.59 -16.44
CA VAL A 442 -10.07 36.26 -16.98
C VAL A 442 -10.96 36.47 -18.21
N LYS A 443 -10.63 35.76 -19.29
CA LYS A 443 -11.45 35.63 -20.50
C LYS A 443 -11.79 34.15 -20.71
N ASN A 444 -13.07 33.82 -20.81
CA ASN A 444 -13.55 32.47 -21.06
C ASN A 444 -14.40 32.40 -22.33
N ASP A 445 -13.88 31.72 -23.34
CA ASP A 445 -14.63 31.34 -24.54
C ASP A 445 -14.90 29.82 -24.59
N GLY A 446 -14.42 29.05 -23.60
CA GLY A 446 -14.52 27.59 -23.54
C GLY A 446 -15.73 27.09 -22.74
N GLU A 447 -16.23 25.92 -23.11
CA GLU A 447 -17.42 25.29 -22.53
C GLU A 447 -17.10 24.60 -21.19
N GLY A 448 -18.03 24.65 -20.24
CA GLY A 448 -17.94 23.91 -18.97
C GLY A 448 -16.92 24.46 -17.97
N THR A 449 -16.29 25.61 -18.23
CA THR A 449 -15.28 26.22 -17.36
C THR A 449 -15.83 26.52 -15.96
N LYS A 450 -15.05 26.18 -14.93
CA LYS A 450 -15.33 26.46 -13.51
C LYS A 450 -14.23 27.33 -12.91
N VAL A 451 -14.60 28.26 -12.04
CA VAL A 451 -13.69 29.19 -11.36
C VAL A 451 -13.96 29.16 -9.86
N ASP A 452 -13.07 28.53 -9.10
CA ASP A 452 -13.11 28.49 -7.64
C ASP A 452 -12.21 29.62 -7.12
N ASN A 453 -12.78 30.78 -6.75
CA ASN A 453 -12.02 32.00 -6.48
C ASN A 453 -12.00 32.41 -5.00
N GLU A 454 -11.11 31.83 -4.21
CA GLU A 454 -10.82 32.30 -2.84
C GLU A 454 -9.87 33.52 -2.80
N GLY A 455 -9.22 33.83 -3.92
CA GLY A 455 -8.32 34.96 -4.12
C GLY A 455 -9.01 36.21 -4.69
N THR A 456 -8.22 37.04 -5.38
CA THR A 456 -8.69 38.25 -6.08
C THR A 456 -8.72 38.02 -7.59
N ILE A 457 -9.83 38.34 -8.25
CA ILE A 457 -9.92 38.54 -9.71
C ILE A 457 -10.29 40.00 -9.95
N SER A 458 -9.33 40.82 -10.41
CA SER A 458 -9.43 42.29 -10.36
C SER A 458 -10.43 42.90 -11.34
N LYS A 459 -10.73 42.22 -12.45
CA LYS A 459 -11.72 42.63 -13.46
C LYS A 459 -12.90 41.65 -13.53
N PRO A 460 -14.08 42.07 -14.02
CA PRO A 460 -15.13 41.12 -14.40
C PRO A 460 -14.61 40.10 -15.41
N ILE A 461 -15.12 38.87 -15.36
CA ILE A 461 -14.82 37.85 -16.38
C ILE A 461 -15.47 38.26 -17.70
N THR A 462 -14.74 38.06 -18.81
CA THR A 462 -15.19 38.37 -20.17
C THR A 462 -15.15 37.12 -21.06
N GLY A 463 -15.63 37.21 -22.31
CA GLY A 463 -15.58 36.11 -23.28
C GLY A 463 -16.97 35.72 -23.80
N THR A 464 -17.04 34.67 -24.61
CA THR A 464 -18.31 34.17 -25.18
C THR A 464 -19.09 33.27 -24.23
N GLU A 465 -18.40 32.57 -23.32
CA GLU A 465 -18.99 31.57 -22.43
C GLU A 465 -18.92 32.02 -20.97
N THR A 466 -20.04 31.89 -20.24
CA THR A 466 -20.10 32.31 -18.82
C THR A 466 -19.71 31.13 -17.92
N PRO A 467 -18.56 31.18 -17.21
CA PRO A 467 -18.15 30.08 -16.34
C PRO A 467 -18.99 30.04 -15.06
N ASN A 468 -19.07 28.86 -14.43
CA ASN A 468 -19.56 28.78 -13.05
C ASN A 468 -18.48 29.36 -12.10
N VAL A 469 -18.85 30.31 -11.24
CA VAL A 469 -17.91 30.97 -10.31
C VAL A 469 -18.35 30.74 -8.88
N GLU A 470 -17.47 30.12 -8.09
CA GLU A 470 -17.61 29.93 -6.65
C GLU A 470 -16.59 30.82 -5.91
N GLY A 471 -16.89 31.20 -4.67
CA GLY A 471 -16.04 32.12 -3.88
C GLY A 471 -16.26 33.62 -4.16
N ASN A 472 -15.17 34.40 -4.10
CA ASN A 472 -15.16 35.86 -4.25
C ASN A 472 -15.59 36.32 -5.65
N LYS A 473 -16.35 37.42 -5.70
CA LYS A 473 -16.86 37.96 -6.97
C LYS A 473 -15.77 38.69 -7.80
N PRO A 474 -15.57 38.32 -9.08
CA PRO A 474 -14.67 39.03 -10.00
C PRO A 474 -15.06 40.51 -10.22
N GLY A 475 -14.07 41.39 -10.34
CA GLY A 475 -14.27 42.82 -10.59
C GLY A 475 -14.65 43.66 -9.37
N GLY A 476 -14.61 43.10 -8.16
CA GLY A 476 -14.86 43.81 -6.91
C GLY A 476 -13.62 44.55 -6.39
N SER A 477 -13.74 45.86 -6.16
CA SER A 477 -12.75 46.61 -5.37
C SER A 477 -12.90 46.27 -3.88
N THR A 478 -11.79 45.98 -3.21
CA THR A 478 -11.73 45.79 -1.75
C THR A 478 -11.78 47.15 -1.02
N GLY A 479 -12.96 47.76 -0.94
CA GLY A 479 -13.12 49.06 -0.27
C GLY A 479 -14.54 49.51 0.10
N GLY A 480 -14.85 49.51 1.40
CA GLY A 480 -15.64 50.54 2.10
C GLY A 480 -17.04 50.97 1.60
N GLY A 481 -18.08 50.33 2.16
CA GLY A 481 -19.30 50.96 2.72
C GLY A 481 -20.13 52.00 1.95
N GLY A 482 -21.40 51.65 1.65
CA GLY A 482 -22.47 52.59 1.28
C GLY A 482 -23.80 51.87 0.99
N SER A 483 -24.94 52.36 1.52
CA SER A 483 -26.23 51.64 1.51
C SER A 483 -27.31 52.30 0.63
N SER A 484 -28.03 51.50 -0.16
CA SER A 484 -29.49 51.56 -0.45
C SER A 484 -29.82 50.67 -1.67
N SER A 485 -31.02 50.11 -1.88
CA SER A 485 -32.10 49.68 -0.98
C SER A 485 -33.01 48.75 -1.80
N GLY A 486 -33.32 47.52 -1.34
CA GLY A 486 -33.97 46.55 -2.24
C GLY A 486 -34.43 45.20 -1.66
N GLY A 487 -35.02 45.16 -0.47
CA GLY A 487 -36.05 44.17 -0.12
C GLY A 487 -35.76 42.66 -0.29
N GLY A 488 -34.60 42.16 0.15
CA GLY A 488 -34.34 40.72 0.32
C GLY A 488 -33.30 40.50 1.40
N SER A 489 -33.64 39.82 2.50
CA SER A 489 -32.78 39.73 3.70
C SER A 489 -31.61 38.76 3.51
N SER A 490 -30.55 39.20 2.82
CA SER A 490 -29.25 38.54 2.86
C SER A 490 -28.54 38.87 4.18
N ALA A 491 -28.23 37.85 4.98
CA ALA A 491 -27.46 38.02 6.21
C ALA A 491 -26.07 38.62 5.92
N PRO A 492 -25.50 39.44 6.83
CA PRO A 492 -24.17 40.02 6.65
C PRO A 492 -23.09 38.93 6.56
N THR A 493 -22.27 39.01 5.50
CA THR A 493 -21.12 38.13 5.28
C THR A 493 -19.89 38.68 6.03
N TYR A 494 -19.44 37.96 7.05
CA TYR A 494 -18.24 38.29 7.82
C TYR A 494 -17.04 37.49 7.31
N THR A 495 -15.86 38.11 7.25
CA THR A 495 -14.61 37.49 6.75
C THR A 495 -13.65 37.09 7.87
N THR A 496 -13.78 37.68 9.06
CA THR A 496 -13.09 37.29 10.30
C THR A 496 -14.02 37.50 11.50
N GLY A 497 -13.57 37.12 12.70
CA GLY A 497 -14.33 37.27 13.94
C GLY A 497 -15.42 36.21 14.07
N ALA A 498 -16.47 36.55 14.82
CA ALA A 498 -17.58 35.63 15.08
C ALA A 498 -18.91 36.36 15.31
N THR A 499 -20.05 35.66 15.18
CA THR A 499 -21.34 36.12 15.71
C THR A 499 -21.80 35.25 16.86
N VAL A 500 -22.51 35.83 17.82
CA VAL A 500 -23.25 35.13 18.88
C VAL A 500 -24.72 35.46 18.68
N ASP A 501 -25.54 34.46 18.33
CA ASP A 501 -26.98 34.61 18.07
C ASP A 501 -27.32 35.78 17.12
N GLY A 502 -26.51 35.94 16.07
CA GLY A 502 -26.63 36.99 15.06
C GLY A 502 -25.95 38.32 15.37
N LYS A 503 -25.47 38.55 16.61
CA LYS A 503 -24.68 39.74 16.95
C LYS A 503 -23.20 39.51 16.67
N HIS A 504 -22.56 40.36 15.88
CA HIS A 504 -21.14 40.24 15.53
C HIS A 504 -20.18 40.77 16.60
N TYR A 505 -19.01 40.13 16.66
CA TYR A 505 -17.87 40.38 17.55
C TYR A 505 -16.58 40.33 16.72
N ALA A 506 -15.72 41.32 16.89
CA ALA A 506 -14.47 41.45 16.14
C ALA A 506 -13.49 40.29 16.39
N THR A 507 -13.53 39.69 17.58
CA THR A 507 -12.71 38.51 17.90
C THR A 507 -13.57 37.33 18.38
N VAL A 508 -13.08 36.11 18.08
CA VAL A 508 -13.68 34.86 18.58
C VAL A 508 -13.63 34.79 20.11
N ALA A 509 -12.60 35.35 20.74
CA ALA A 509 -12.48 35.38 22.20
C ALA A 509 -13.60 36.20 22.86
N GLU A 510 -13.95 37.37 22.32
CA GLU A 510 -15.08 38.17 22.80
C GLU A 510 -16.42 37.46 22.54
N ALA A 511 -16.60 36.83 21.38
CA ALA A 511 -17.80 36.06 21.06
C ALA A 511 -18.01 34.89 22.03
N VAL A 512 -16.99 34.08 22.27
CA VAL A 512 -17.04 32.98 23.25
C VAL A 512 -17.27 33.52 24.66
N THR A 513 -16.70 34.67 25.01
CA THR A 513 -16.95 35.34 26.31
C THR A 513 -18.40 35.80 26.47
N GLU A 514 -19.06 36.28 25.41
CA GLU A 514 -20.49 36.55 25.44
C GLU A 514 -21.33 35.28 25.51
N ALA A 515 -21.02 34.27 24.67
CA ALA A 515 -21.75 33.01 24.61
C ALA A 515 -21.73 32.28 25.96
N ASN A 516 -20.63 32.39 26.72
CA ASN A 516 -20.50 31.87 28.08
C ASN A 516 -21.36 32.59 29.15
N LYS A 517 -22.14 33.61 28.80
CA LYS A 517 -23.08 34.28 29.74
C LYS A 517 -24.44 33.58 29.84
N LYS A 518 -24.79 32.68 28.91
CA LYS A 518 -26.07 31.96 28.88
C LYS A 518 -25.94 30.58 28.24
N GLU A 519 -26.83 29.66 28.61
CA GLU A 519 -26.90 28.35 27.97
C GLU A 519 -27.48 28.44 26.54
N ASN A 520 -27.12 27.48 25.69
CA ASN A 520 -27.63 27.25 24.33
C ASN A 520 -27.38 28.40 23.34
N SER A 521 -26.30 29.18 23.52
CA SER A 521 -25.86 30.19 22.54
C SER A 521 -25.42 29.54 21.22
N THR A 522 -25.58 30.23 20.09
CA THR A 522 -25.00 29.82 18.80
C THR A 522 -23.88 30.78 18.39
N VAL A 523 -22.65 30.26 18.32
CA VAL A 523 -21.45 30.97 17.86
C VAL A 523 -21.16 30.56 16.42
N LYS A 524 -21.10 31.52 15.50
CA LYS A 524 -20.56 31.30 14.15
C LYS A 524 -19.20 31.96 14.02
N ILE A 525 -18.18 31.24 13.59
CA ILE A 525 -16.80 31.74 13.41
C ILE A 525 -16.53 31.86 11.91
N TYR A 526 -15.85 32.93 11.49
CA TYR A 526 -15.59 33.24 10.10
C TYR A 526 -14.09 33.38 9.82
N GLY A 527 -13.61 32.82 8.71
CA GLY A 527 -12.24 32.97 8.21
C GLY A 527 -11.14 32.54 9.20
N THR A 528 -9.98 33.18 9.14
CA THR A 528 -8.83 32.87 10.01
C THR A 528 -8.73 33.85 11.17
N ASN A 529 -8.65 33.33 12.40
CA ASN A 529 -8.66 34.09 13.63
C ASN A 529 -7.43 33.80 14.49
N GLU A 530 -6.70 34.85 14.86
CA GLU A 530 -5.60 34.75 15.82
C GLU A 530 -6.10 34.95 17.25
N LEU A 531 -5.76 34.03 18.13
CA LEU A 531 -6.20 34.03 19.53
C LEU A 531 -5.07 34.52 20.43
N ASN A 532 -5.36 35.49 21.29
CA ASN A 532 -4.44 35.98 22.32
C ASN A 532 -4.48 35.15 23.62
N SER A 533 -5.44 34.23 23.74
CA SER A 533 -5.74 33.44 24.92
C SER A 533 -6.53 32.17 24.55
N GLN A 534 -6.57 31.20 25.45
CA GLN A 534 -7.33 29.95 25.31
C GLN A 534 -8.84 30.22 25.21
N LEU A 535 -9.53 29.57 24.27
CA LEU A 535 -10.99 29.53 24.24
C LEU A 535 -11.48 28.47 25.23
N VAL A 536 -12.20 28.91 26.27
CA VAL A 536 -12.84 28.02 27.25
C VAL A 536 -14.36 28.06 27.04
N ILE A 537 -14.97 26.91 26.75
CA ILE A 537 -16.42 26.76 26.58
C ILE A 537 -17.01 26.27 27.90
N SER A 538 -17.60 27.19 28.67
CA SER A 538 -18.11 26.97 30.04
C SER A 538 -19.64 27.03 30.14
N LYS A 539 -20.33 27.12 29.01
CA LYS A 539 -21.78 26.98 28.85
C LYS A 539 -22.13 26.06 27.67
N SER A 540 -23.32 25.46 27.70
CA SER A 540 -23.87 24.75 26.55
C SER A 540 -23.96 25.73 25.36
N MET A 541 -23.48 25.32 24.19
CA MET A 541 -23.53 26.14 22.96
C MET A 541 -23.27 25.32 21.70
N THR A 542 -23.70 25.85 20.56
CA THR A 542 -23.30 25.36 19.23
C THR A 542 -22.26 26.30 18.64
N ILE A 543 -21.15 25.77 18.13
CA ILE A 543 -20.08 26.52 17.47
C ILE A 543 -19.95 26.00 16.03
N VAL A 544 -20.13 26.88 15.05
CA VAL A 544 -20.02 26.55 13.62
C VAL A 544 -18.92 27.41 13.00
N GLY A 545 -17.88 26.80 12.44
CA GLY A 545 -16.96 27.50 11.55
C GLY A 545 -17.55 27.52 10.14
N GLU A 546 -17.95 28.70 9.69
CA GLU A 546 -18.41 28.92 8.31
C GLU A 546 -17.20 28.75 7.39
N ASN A 547 -17.37 27.99 6.30
CA ASN A 547 -16.32 27.66 5.32
C ASN A 547 -15.01 27.11 5.94
N ASN A 548 -15.11 26.20 6.92
CA ASN A 548 -13.96 25.59 7.63
C ASN A 548 -13.04 26.60 8.36
N ALA A 549 -13.65 27.61 9.00
CA ALA A 549 -12.96 28.69 9.70
C ALA A 549 -11.80 28.20 10.61
N THR A 550 -10.71 28.96 10.62
CA THR A 550 -9.45 28.60 11.28
C THR A 550 -9.24 29.40 12.56
N ILE A 551 -8.80 28.72 13.63
CA ILE A 551 -8.26 29.33 14.85
C ILE A 551 -6.80 28.92 15.06
N LYS A 552 -5.94 29.88 15.40
CA LYS A 552 -4.51 29.66 15.71
C LYS A 552 -4.06 30.63 16.82
N PRO A 553 -3.03 30.34 17.63
CA PRO A 553 -2.52 31.30 18.61
C PRO A 553 -1.79 32.45 17.90
N SER A 554 -1.97 33.67 18.43
CA SER A 554 -1.17 34.84 18.05
C SER A 554 0.24 34.75 18.64
N SER A 555 1.14 35.62 18.16
CA SER A 555 2.47 35.82 18.76
C SER A 555 2.41 36.19 20.25
N THR A 556 1.33 36.85 20.68
CA THR A 556 1.08 37.29 22.06
C THR A 556 0.29 36.29 22.92
N PHE A 557 -0.02 35.08 22.42
CA PHE A 557 -0.84 34.10 23.14
C PHE A 557 -0.29 33.79 24.54
N ALA A 558 -1.10 34.08 25.58
CA ALA A 558 -0.79 33.91 26.99
C ALA A 558 -1.68 32.85 27.65
N ALA A 559 -1.08 32.02 28.52
CA ALA A 559 -1.63 30.72 28.93
C ALA A 559 -2.14 30.70 30.40
N ASN A 560 -3.39 30.24 30.67
CA ASN A 560 -4.06 30.00 31.99
C ASN A 560 -5.23 28.98 31.86
N GLY A 561 -5.57 28.01 32.74
CA GLY A 561 -5.20 27.72 34.15
C GLY A 561 -4.41 26.40 34.45
N ASP A 562 -4.97 25.19 34.32
CA ASP A 562 -4.19 23.90 34.28
C ASP A 562 -4.08 23.33 32.86
N TYR A 563 -5.00 23.73 31.99
CA TYR A 563 -5.07 23.38 30.57
C TYR A 563 -4.54 24.52 29.68
N LYS A 564 -3.68 25.37 30.27
CA LYS A 564 -3.27 26.72 29.82
C LYS A 564 -2.91 26.86 28.35
N ASP A 565 -2.18 25.86 27.86
CA ASP A 565 -1.52 25.91 26.56
C ASP A 565 -2.46 25.48 25.43
N ASN A 566 -3.60 24.88 25.75
CA ASN A 566 -4.57 24.39 24.78
C ASN A 566 -5.24 25.57 24.06
N LEU A 567 -5.62 25.37 22.79
CA LEU A 567 -6.24 26.44 22.01
C LEU A 567 -7.76 26.51 22.24
N LEU A 568 -8.43 25.35 22.27
CA LEU A 568 -9.85 25.20 22.60
C LEU A 568 -10.04 24.18 23.72
N THR A 569 -10.88 24.49 24.71
CA THR A 569 -11.19 23.56 25.81
C THR A 569 -12.66 23.68 26.23
N ILE A 570 -13.33 22.54 26.34
CA ILE A 570 -14.75 22.39 26.61
C ILE A 570 -14.92 21.86 28.04
N THR A 571 -15.59 22.64 28.89
CA THR A 571 -15.88 22.35 30.30
C THR A 571 -17.38 22.45 30.64
N ALA A 572 -18.25 22.58 29.63
CA ALA A 572 -19.70 22.44 29.75
C ALA A 572 -20.26 21.25 28.96
N ASN A 573 -21.41 20.76 29.40
CA ASN A 573 -22.17 19.73 28.71
C ASN A 573 -22.87 20.28 27.46
N ASP A 574 -23.29 19.36 26.59
CA ASP A 574 -24.18 19.62 25.44
C ASP A 574 -23.63 20.67 24.45
N VAL A 575 -22.30 20.61 24.23
CA VAL A 575 -21.59 21.49 23.31
C VAL A 575 -21.40 20.83 21.94
N SER A 576 -21.87 21.48 20.88
CA SER A 576 -21.64 21.03 19.50
C SER A 576 -20.61 21.94 18.81
N VAL A 577 -19.63 21.37 18.12
CA VAL A 577 -18.59 22.09 17.37
C VAL A 577 -18.50 21.50 15.97
N SER A 578 -18.61 22.32 14.93
CA SER A 578 -18.53 21.85 13.53
C SER A 578 -17.75 22.77 12.60
N GLY A 579 -17.02 22.19 11.64
CA GLY A 579 -16.40 22.94 10.54
C GLY A 579 -15.27 23.87 10.96
N ILE A 580 -14.38 23.43 11.86
CA ILE A 580 -13.29 24.28 12.39
C ILE A 580 -11.93 23.63 12.16
N THR A 581 -10.97 24.46 11.73
CA THR A 581 -9.55 24.13 11.69
C THR A 581 -8.83 24.75 12.89
N ILE A 582 -8.05 23.96 13.62
CA ILE A 582 -7.27 24.36 14.80
C ILE A 582 -5.79 24.16 14.47
N GLU A 583 -4.99 25.23 14.50
CA GLU A 583 -3.58 25.18 14.10
C GLU A 583 -2.61 25.68 15.17
N TYR A 584 -1.40 25.10 15.19
CA TYR A 584 -0.23 25.62 15.91
C TYR A 584 -0.42 25.79 17.44
N SER A 585 -1.33 25.03 18.06
CA SER A 585 -1.57 25.11 19.50
C SER A 585 -0.28 24.94 20.30
N LYS A 586 -0.06 25.82 21.29
CA LYS A 586 1.08 25.72 22.22
C LYS A 586 0.92 24.54 23.21
N GLY A 587 -0.23 23.88 23.19
CA GLY A 587 -0.56 22.69 23.96
C GLY A 587 -1.33 21.70 23.09
N ASN A 588 -2.48 21.23 23.57
CA ASN A 588 -3.37 20.40 22.76
C ASN A 588 -4.27 21.28 21.88
N GLY A 589 -4.70 20.79 20.72
CA GLY A 589 -5.61 21.56 19.85
C GLY A 589 -6.99 21.75 20.48
N LEU A 590 -7.67 20.64 20.77
CA LEU A 590 -8.99 20.59 21.41
C LEU A 590 -8.92 19.72 22.67
N THR A 591 -9.63 20.10 23.73
CA THR A 591 -9.78 19.25 24.93
C THR A 591 -11.21 19.29 25.47
N ALA A 592 -11.87 18.15 25.59
CA ALA A 592 -13.09 17.98 26.38
C ALA A 592 -12.71 17.46 27.77
N TYR A 593 -13.13 18.14 28.84
CA TYR A 593 -12.75 17.79 30.22
C TYR A 593 -13.95 17.78 31.17
N LYS A 594 -14.28 16.60 31.71
CA LYS A 594 -15.40 16.34 32.63
C LYS A 594 -16.78 16.78 32.10
N VAL A 595 -17.04 16.56 30.81
CA VAL A 595 -18.27 17.01 30.12
C VAL A 595 -19.03 15.88 29.45
N ASN A 596 -20.35 16.04 29.32
CA ASN A 596 -21.22 15.10 28.62
C ASN A 596 -21.87 15.72 27.38
N GLY A 597 -22.22 14.88 26.40
CA GLY A 597 -23.02 15.31 25.24
C GLY A 597 -22.25 16.19 24.23
N VAL A 598 -20.92 16.11 24.19
CA VAL A 598 -20.13 16.89 23.23
C VAL A 598 -20.20 16.26 21.83
N LYS A 599 -20.43 17.08 20.80
CA LYS A 599 -20.47 16.67 19.40
C LYS A 599 -19.44 17.40 18.56
N LEU A 600 -18.65 16.68 17.78
CA LEU A 600 -17.61 17.22 16.89
C LEU A 600 -17.90 16.76 15.45
N ASN A 601 -17.99 17.67 14.49
CA ASN A 601 -18.20 17.30 13.07
C ASN A 601 -17.28 18.09 12.14
N ASN A 602 -16.55 17.42 11.24
CA ASN A 602 -15.67 18.06 10.27
C ASN A 602 -14.66 19.02 10.97
N ILE A 603 -13.91 18.47 11.94
CA ILE A 603 -12.91 19.20 12.72
C ILE A 603 -11.52 18.80 12.24
N THR A 604 -10.69 19.79 11.94
CA THR A 604 -9.27 19.60 11.60
C THR A 604 -8.38 20.13 12.71
N VAL A 605 -7.39 19.37 13.17
CA VAL A 605 -6.42 19.82 14.19
C VAL A 605 -4.99 19.50 13.74
N LYS A 606 -4.14 20.52 13.55
CA LYS A 606 -2.78 20.30 13.04
C LYS A 606 -1.69 21.16 13.68
N ASN A 607 -0.46 20.65 13.67
CA ASN A 607 0.75 21.30 14.20
C ASN A 607 0.70 21.64 15.71
N SER A 608 -0.10 20.95 16.53
CA SER A 608 -0.13 21.18 17.99
C SER A 608 1.12 20.64 18.67
N SER A 609 1.66 21.36 19.66
CA SER A 609 2.87 20.96 20.39
C SER A 609 2.67 19.77 21.36
N LYS A 610 1.42 19.36 21.57
CA LYS A 610 1.00 18.18 22.38
C LYS A 610 0.09 17.27 21.53
N GLY A 611 -1.08 16.85 22.01
CA GLY A 611 -2.04 16.06 21.24
C GLY A 611 -2.97 16.90 20.37
N GLY A 612 -3.60 16.29 19.36
CA GLY A 612 -4.65 16.91 18.56
C GLY A 612 -5.93 17.12 19.38
N ILE A 613 -6.66 16.04 19.65
CA ILE A 613 -7.92 16.04 20.41
C ILE A 613 -7.76 15.22 21.69
N ILE A 614 -8.09 15.82 22.84
CA ILE A 614 -8.08 15.15 24.15
C ILE A 614 -9.51 14.98 24.67
N ILE A 615 -9.84 13.77 25.09
CA ILE A 615 -11.14 13.40 25.67
C ILE A 615 -10.86 12.88 27.07
N ASN A 616 -11.06 13.73 28.08
CA ASN A 616 -10.70 13.45 29.46
C ASN A 616 -11.97 13.40 30.31
N ARG A 617 -12.31 12.23 30.87
CA ARG A 617 -13.50 12.05 31.73
C ARG A 617 -14.81 12.53 31.08
N SER A 618 -14.95 12.38 29.76
CA SER A 618 -16.00 13.04 28.97
C SER A 618 -16.72 12.11 28.00
N THR A 619 -17.96 12.43 27.63
CA THR A 619 -18.70 11.76 26.56
C THR A 619 -18.74 12.61 25.28
N VAL A 620 -18.17 12.07 24.19
CA VAL A 620 -17.95 12.75 22.91
C VAL A 620 -18.39 11.88 21.72
N GLU A 621 -19.17 12.45 20.81
CA GLU A 621 -19.46 11.88 19.49
C GLU A 621 -18.72 12.71 18.42
N ALA A 622 -18.01 12.07 17.50
CA ALA A 622 -17.16 12.74 16.53
C ALA A 622 -17.30 12.17 15.12
N GLU A 623 -17.32 13.06 14.11
CA GLU A 623 -17.47 12.70 12.71
C GLU A 623 -16.53 13.48 11.80
N ASN A 624 -15.93 12.82 10.80
CA ASN A 624 -15.05 13.43 9.79
C ASN A 624 -13.88 14.20 10.42
N ILE A 625 -13.14 13.56 11.33
CA ILE A 625 -12.06 14.18 12.10
C ILE A 625 -10.72 14.07 11.38
N LYS A 626 -10.00 15.19 11.22
CA LYS A 626 -8.68 15.21 10.60
C LYS A 626 -7.63 15.68 11.59
N THR A 627 -6.56 14.91 11.78
CA THR A 627 -5.40 15.33 12.60
C THR A 627 -4.10 15.13 11.85
N SER A 628 -3.17 16.09 11.95
CA SER A 628 -1.82 15.92 11.39
C SER A 628 -0.74 16.73 12.09
N LYS A 629 0.47 16.17 12.15
CA LYS A 629 1.67 16.84 12.71
C LYS A 629 1.51 17.31 14.17
N ASN A 630 0.59 16.72 14.93
CA ASN A 630 0.53 16.95 16.38
C ASN A 630 1.61 16.11 17.08
N ALA A 631 2.25 16.65 18.11
CA ALA A 631 3.49 16.09 18.67
C ALA A 631 3.32 14.79 19.47
N TRP A 632 2.14 14.51 20.04
CA TRP A 632 1.91 13.35 20.91
C TRP A 632 0.99 12.30 20.27
N TYR A 633 -0.25 12.69 19.96
CA TYR A 633 -1.32 11.80 19.50
C TYR A 633 -2.26 12.56 18.55
N GLY A 634 -2.93 11.85 17.63
CA GLY A 634 -4.09 12.40 16.92
C GLY A 634 -5.25 12.62 17.89
N ILE A 635 -5.69 11.53 18.52
CA ILE A 635 -6.75 11.52 19.54
C ILE A 635 -6.27 10.80 20.82
N ASN A 636 -6.56 11.35 21.99
CA ASN A 636 -6.32 10.75 23.31
C ASN A 636 -7.63 10.62 24.08
N VAL A 637 -7.89 9.44 24.66
CA VAL A 637 -9.01 9.15 25.56
C VAL A 637 -8.47 8.82 26.97
N ASP A 638 -8.42 9.84 27.84
CA ASP A 638 -8.03 9.74 29.27
C ASP A 638 -9.23 9.21 30.09
N LYS A 639 -8.97 8.16 30.87
CA LYS A 639 -9.98 7.38 31.59
C LYS A 639 -9.63 7.22 33.07
N LYS A 640 -9.15 8.30 33.70
CA LYS A 640 -8.93 8.38 35.16
C LYS A 640 -10.16 8.12 36.04
N ASP A 641 -11.36 8.07 35.48
CA ASP A 641 -12.54 7.50 36.13
C ASP A 641 -13.27 6.56 35.16
N ALA A 642 -13.46 5.30 35.58
CA ALA A 642 -13.86 4.21 34.67
C ALA A 642 -15.29 4.33 34.11
N ASN A 643 -16.15 5.10 34.77
CA ASN A 643 -17.61 5.04 34.59
C ASN A 643 -18.20 6.20 33.77
N THR A 644 -17.38 7.15 33.27
CA THR A 644 -17.90 8.38 32.63
C THR A 644 -17.31 8.73 31.26
N THR A 645 -16.11 8.24 30.88
CA THR A 645 -15.56 8.52 29.52
C THR A 645 -16.22 7.63 28.45
N LYS A 646 -16.79 8.24 27.40
CA LYS A 646 -17.28 7.57 26.17
C LYS A 646 -16.81 8.33 24.93
N PHE A 647 -16.31 7.61 23.92
CA PHE A 647 -15.99 8.20 22.63
C PHE A 647 -16.65 7.39 21.50
N THR A 648 -17.09 8.06 20.44
CA THR A 648 -17.54 7.42 19.19
C THR A 648 -17.02 8.23 18.02
N LEU A 649 -16.49 7.55 17.00
CA LEU A 649 -15.89 8.14 15.80
C LEU A 649 -16.55 7.55 14.55
N SER A 650 -16.87 8.38 13.56
CA SER A 650 -17.52 7.98 12.31
C SER A 650 -17.21 8.91 11.13
N GLY A 651 -17.72 8.56 9.94
CA GLY A 651 -17.61 9.38 8.73
C GLY A 651 -16.34 9.12 7.91
N THR A 652 -16.49 9.02 6.59
CA THR A 652 -15.43 8.70 5.62
C THR A 652 -14.54 9.89 5.23
N GLY A 653 -14.60 10.99 5.98
CA GLY A 653 -13.66 12.10 5.90
C GLY A 653 -12.63 12.09 7.05
N THR A 654 -12.59 11.02 7.85
CA THR A 654 -11.76 10.92 9.06
C THR A 654 -10.35 10.45 8.70
N LYS A 655 -9.32 11.22 9.04
CA LYS A 655 -7.92 10.92 8.70
C LYS A 655 -6.97 11.37 9.81
N LEU A 656 -6.30 10.44 10.49
CA LEU A 656 -5.38 10.73 11.58
C LEU A 656 -3.93 10.44 11.11
N GLU A 657 -3.11 11.46 10.89
CA GLU A 657 -1.78 11.31 10.27
C GLU A 657 -0.64 11.16 11.28
N GLU A 658 -0.92 11.13 12.58
CA GLU A 658 0.07 10.95 13.64
C GLU A 658 0.66 9.52 13.70
N PRO A 659 1.90 9.36 14.21
CA PRO A 659 2.49 8.05 14.52
C PRO A 659 1.62 7.21 15.48
N ILE A 660 0.98 7.88 16.44
CA ILE A 660 -0.03 7.30 17.34
C ILE A 660 -1.36 7.99 17.02
N GLN A 661 -2.22 7.31 16.27
CA GLN A 661 -3.46 7.86 15.75
C GLN A 661 -4.50 8.01 16.88
N ILE A 662 -4.70 6.94 17.64
CA ILE A 662 -5.57 6.92 18.82
C ILE A 662 -4.81 6.30 20.00
N PHE A 663 -4.79 7.02 21.12
CA PHE A 663 -4.37 6.54 22.44
C PHE A 663 -5.59 6.46 23.37
N ALA A 664 -5.74 5.35 24.10
CA ALA A 664 -6.78 5.19 25.11
C ALA A 664 -6.20 4.55 26.38
N GLU A 665 -6.44 5.17 27.54
CA GLU A 665 -5.91 4.67 28.82
C GLU A 665 -6.58 3.35 29.25
N LYS A 666 -5.76 2.42 29.76
CA LYS A 666 -6.24 1.14 30.31
C LYS A 666 -6.87 1.38 31.69
N VAL A 667 -8.09 0.90 31.89
CA VAL A 667 -8.67 0.71 33.22
C VAL A 667 -8.36 -0.71 33.70
N GLU A 668 -7.92 -0.83 34.95
CA GLU A 668 -7.90 -2.10 35.67
C GLU A 668 -9.16 -2.19 36.54
N THR A 669 -10.04 -3.12 36.22
CA THR A 669 -11.18 -3.52 37.06
C THR A 669 -10.95 -4.95 37.55
N THR A 670 -11.29 -5.22 38.81
CA THR A 670 -11.00 -6.48 39.50
C THR A 670 -11.94 -7.65 39.16
N ASN A 671 -12.91 -7.45 38.26
CA ASN A 671 -13.81 -8.48 37.76
C ASN A 671 -13.78 -8.48 36.22
N ASP A 672 -13.71 -9.67 35.62
CA ASP A 672 -13.65 -9.91 34.16
C ASP A 672 -15.02 -9.79 33.44
N GLU A 673 -16.02 -9.18 34.08
CA GLU A 673 -17.33 -8.91 33.47
C GLU A 673 -17.68 -7.42 33.54
N LEU A 674 -17.31 -6.67 32.49
CA LEU A 674 -18.00 -5.45 32.06
C LEU A 674 -17.65 -5.14 30.59
N VAL A 675 -18.66 -5.23 29.72
CA VAL A 675 -18.56 -5.16 28.25
C VAL A 675 -18.63 -3.70 27.74
N ASP A 676 -18.33 -3.50 26.45
CA ASP A 676 -19.02 -2.53 25.57
C ASP A 676 -18.52 -1.07 25.45
N TRP A 677 -17.21 -0.85 25.25
CA TRP A 677 -16.74 0.43 24.64
C TRP A 677 -15.41 0.34 23.87
N LYS A 678 -14.51 -0.59 24.26
CA LYS A 678 -13.28 -0.89 23.49
C LYS A 678 -13.58 -1.29 22.04
N ASP A 679 -14.76 -1.86 21.78
CA ASP A 679 -15.21 -2.32 20.46
C ASP A 679 -16.05 -1.32 19.64
N ASN A 680 -16.15 -0.04 20.02
CA ASN A 680 -16.91 0.93 19.20
C ASN A 680 -16.01 1.99 18.53
N ALA A 681 -15.23 2.76 19.28
CA ALA A 681 -14.36 3.79 18.69
C ALA A 681 -13.16 3.17 17.93
N VAL A 682 -12.47 2.19 18.56
CA VAL A 682 -11.36 1.46 17.92
C VAL A 682 -11.87 0.64 16.75
N HIS A 683 -12.96 -0.11 16.93
CA HIS A 683 -13.51 -0.97 15.87
C HIS A 683 -14.02 -0.15 14.68
N LYS A 684 -14.71 0.98 14.88
CA LYS A 684 -15.10 1.89 13.79
C LYS A 684 -13.91 2.55 13.11
N TYR A 685 -12.87 2.96 13.85
CA TYR A 685 -11.64 3.46 13.21
C TYR A 685 -10.94 2.36 12.40
N LEU A 686 -10.91 1.12 12.90
CA LEU A 686 -10.42 -0.04 12.14
C LEU A 686 -11.31 -0.35 10.92
N GLU A 687 -12.62 -0.12 10.96
CA GLU A 687 -13.52 -0.23 9.80
C GLU A 687 -13.29 0.89 8.77
N ILE A 688 -13.09 2.12 9.22
CA ILE A 688 -12.73 3.28 8.38
C ILE A 688 -11.37 3.02 7.71
N ALA A 689 -10.34 2.69 8.48
CA ALA A 689 -9.01 2.34 7.96
C ALA A 689 -9.05 1.16 6.97
N LYS A 690 -9.81 0.08 7.27
CA LYS A 690 -10.03 -1.02 6.31
C LYS A 690 -10.75 -0.58 5.04
N LYS A 691 -11.71 0.34 5.14
CA LYS A 691 -12.44 0.91 3.99
C LYS A 691 -11.56 1.82 3.14
N GLU A 692 -10.60 2.50 3.76
CA GLU A 692 -9.66 3.45 3.14
C GLU A 692 -8.29 2.80 2.79
N LYS A 693 -8.18 1.46 2.84
CA LYS A 693 -6.96 0.68 2.60
C LYS A 693 -5.75 1.08 3.49
N GLU A 694 -5.96 1.67 4.67
CA GLU A 694 -4.89 2.05 5.60
C GLU A 694 -4.43 0.85 6.46
N GLU A 695 -3.14 0.48 6.37
CA GLU A 695 -2.54 -0.51 7.28
C GLU A 695 -2.30 0.08 8.68
N VAL A 696 -3.22 -0.24 9.58
CA VAL A 696 -3.18 0.14 11.00
C VAL A 696 -3.07 -1.08 11.92
N TYR A 697 -2.27 -0.97 12.98
CA TYR A 697 -1.98 -2.06 13.91
C TYR A 697 -2.54 -1.78 15.29
N TYR A 698 -3.24 -2.75 15.88
CA TYR A 698 -3.74 -2.70 17.26
C TYR A 698 -2.92 -3.59 18.18
N GLU A 699 -2.28 -2.99 19.18
CA GLU A 699 -1.65 -3.70 20.30
C GLU A 699 -1.96 -2.93 21.59
N LYS A 700 -2.29 -3.64 22.69
CA LYS A 700 -2.39 -3.11 24.08
C LYS A 700 -3.22 -1.81 24.30
N GLY A 701 -4.15 -1.46 23.41
CA GLY A 701 -4.99 -0.27 23.51
C GLY A 701 -4.56 0.92 22.64
N TYR A 702 -3.57 0.73 21.78
CA TYR A 702 -3.04 1.73 20.84
C TYR A 702 -3.47 1.40 19.41
N ILE A 703 -3.61 2.42 18.54
CA ILE A 703 -3.65 2.26 17.08
C ILE A 703 -2.45 2.99 16.46
N TYR A 704 -1.63 2.24 15.72
CA TYR A 704 -0.42 2.73 15.04
C TYR A 704 -0.58 2.68 13.52
N SER A 705 -0.04 3.67 12.80
CA SER A 705 0.08 3.63 11.34
C SER A 705 1.36 2.89 10.89
N ASN A 706 1.33 2.28 9.70
CA ASN A 706 2.45 1.48 9.17
C ASN A 706 3.80 2.23 9.07
N ARG A 707 3.77 3.57 8.95
CA ARG A 707 4.97 4.44 8.94
C ARG A 707 5.90 4.22 10.14
N VAL A 708 5.34 3.87 11.30
CA VAL A 708 6.10 3.62 12.54
C VAL A 708 7.08 2.46 12.39
N LYS A 709 6.82 1.50 11.49
CA LYS A 709 7.68 0.33 11.29
C LYS A 709 9.02 0.65 10.60
N GLU A 710 9.14 1.82 9.98
CA GLU A 710 10.36 2.24 9.27
C GLU A 710 11.29 3.13 10.10
N GLU A 711 10.77 3.99 10.97
CA GLU A 711 11.61 4.87 11.80
C GLU A 711 12.29 4.13 12.97
N PHE A 712 11.82 2.94 13.35
CA PHE A 712 12.44 2.08 14.37
C PHE A 712 13.61 1.22 13.82
N LYS A 713 14.12 1.52 12.61
CA LYS A 713 15.29 0.82 12.03
C LYS A 713 16.60 1.15 12.76
N GLU A 714 16.78 2.38 13.27
CA GLU A 714 17.97 2.84 14.00
C GLU A 714 17.61 3.83 15.12
N GLY A 715 18.09 3.63 16.35
CA GLY A 715 17.81 4.49 17.50
C GLY A 715 17.90 3.77 18.85
N ALA A 716 17.39 4.37 19.94
CA ALA A 716 17.33 3.72 21.25
C ALA A 716 16.10 4.11 22.08
N VAL A 717 15.65 3.22 22.97
CA VAL A 717 14.51 3.42 23.89
C VAL A 717 14.97 3.28 25.33
N VAL A 718 14.67 4.27 26.18
CA VAL A 718 14.98 4.23 27.62
C VAL A 718 13.72 3.88 28.43
N LYS A 719 13.73 2.71 29.08
CA LYS A 719 12.67 2.21 29.98
C LYS A 719 13.07 2.40 31.44
N SER A 720 12.11 2.68 32.33
CA SER A 720 12.34 2.73 33.79
C SER A 720 11.86 1.44 34.47
N ALA A 721 12.57 0.99 35.50
CA ALA A 721 12.36 -0.28 36.19
C ALA A 721 11.74 -0.15 37.61
N THR A 722 11.27 1.03 38.01
CA THR A 722 10.57 1.21 39.29
C THR A 722 9.25 0.44 39.31
N LYS A 723 9.06 -0.39 40.35
CA LYS A 723 7.94 -1.35 40.47
C LYS A 723 6.53 -0.74 40.64
N GLU A 724 6.39 0.58 40.70
CA GLU A 724 5.08 1.25 40.88
C GLU A 724 4.57 2.04 39.66
N VAL A 725 5.40 2.30 38.63
CA VAL A 725 4.90 2.82 37.35
C VAL A 725 5.74 2.28 36.19
N GLN A 726 5.17 1.39 35.37
CA GLN A 726 5.74 1.09 34.04
C GLN A 726 5.51 2.27 33.10
N VAL A 727 6.34 3.32 33.22
CA VAL A 727 6.45 4.36 32.19
C VAL A 727 7.16 3.77 30.98
N ILE A 728 6.40 3.53 29.90
CA ILE A 728 6.93 2.93 28.69
C ILE A 728 7.74 3.97 27.89
N GLY A 729 9.06 3.82 27.91
CA GLY A 729 9.96 4.06 26.79
C GLY A 729 9.98 5.45 26.15
N LYS A 730 10.89 6.34 26.57
CA LYS A 730 11.25 7.51 25.75
C LYS A 730 12.16 7.06 24.60
N TYR A 731 11.73 7.27 23.35
CA TYR A 731 12.54 7.02 22.16
C TYR A 731 13.52 8.16 21.89
N TYR A 732 14.72 7.81 21.43
CA TYR A 732 15.81 8.69 21.08
C TYR A 732 16.39 8.28 19.72
N LYS A 733 16.39 9.22 18.77
CA LYS A 733 17.12 9.08 17.51
C LYS A 733 18.65 9.12 17.70
N ASP A 734 19.12 9.76 18.77
CA ASP A 734 20.52 9.78 19.19
C ASP A 734 20.73 8.81 20.37
N VAL A 735 21.40 7.69 20.10
CA VAL A 735 21.67 6.65 21.10
C VAL A 735 22.61 7.13 22.21
N LYS A 736 23.56 8.03 21.92
CA LYS A 736 24.48 8.59 22.93
C LYS A 736 23.71 9.42 23.95
N LYS A 737 22.73 10.18 23.47
CA LYS A 737 21.79 10.94 24.32
C LYS A 737 20.89 10.02 25.15
N ALA A 738 20.38 8.94 24.55
CA ALA A 738 19.59 7.93 25.27
C ALA A 738 20.36 7.33 26.45
N ILE A 739 21.62 6.98 26.23
CA ILE A 739 22.53 6.44 27.26
C ILE A 739 22.79 7.49 28.35
N THR A 740 23.07 8.74 27.97
CA THR A 740 23.41 9.82 28.92
C THR A 740 22.23 10.22 29.83
N ASP A 741 21.01 10.25 29.26
CA ASP A 741 19.74 10.54 29.95
C ASP A 741 19.26 9.33 30.81
N SER A 742 19.86 8.15 30.70
CA SER A 742 19.47 6.96 31.48
C SER A 742 19.73 7.13 32.98
N THR A 743 18.90 6.47 33.81
CA THR A 743 19.09 6.41 35.28
C THR A 743 19.58 5.03 35.71
N LYS A 744 19.96 4.88 36.99
CA LYS A 744 20.44 3.61 37.55
C LYS A 744 19.40 2.48 37.54
N GLU A 745 18.13 2.85 37.49
CA GLU A 745 17.00 1.93 37.39
C GLU A 745 16.39 1.95 35.98
N SER A 746 17.20 2.23 34.96
CA SER A 746 16.76 2.24 33.56
C SER A 746 17.36 1.08 32.75
N THR A 747 16.65 0.67 31.70
CA THR A 747 17.16 -0.20 30.63
C THR A 747 17.12 0.58 29.31
N VAL A 748 18.25 0.63 28.61
CA VAL A 748 18.40 1.27 27.30
C VAL A 748 18.42 0.18 26.22
N GLU A 749 17.42 0.13 25.36
CA GLU A 749 17.33 -0.84 24.27
C GLU A 749 17.75 -0.16 22.95
N ILE A 750 18.79 -0.67 22.29
CA ILE A 750 19.39 -0.08 21.08
C ILE A 750 18.96 -0.86 19.84
N TYR A 751 18.37 -0.15 18.87
CA TYR A 751 17.95 -0.65 17.56
C TYR A 751 18.92 -0.13 16.47
N GLY A 752 19.25 -0.94 15.48
CA GLY A 752 20.27 -0.63 14.46
C GLY A 752 21.72 -0.73 14.94
N GLY A 753 21.97 -0.55 16.24
CA GLY A 753 23.28 -0.63 16.88
C GLY A 753 23.93 0.74 17.07
N TYR A 754 25.01 0.79 17.87
CA TYR A 754 25.69 2.05 18.20
C TYR A 754 27.21 1.91 18.13
N THR A 755 27.87 2.90 17.53
CA THR A 755 29.33 2.93 17.39
C THR A 755 29.92 4.03 18.26
N ILE A 756 30.86 3.66 19.13
CA ILE A 756 31.63 4.57 19.99
C ILE A 756 32.88 5.03 19.22
N PRO A 757 33.02 6.34 18.91
CA PRO A 757 34.19 6.87 18.20
C PRO A 757 35.49 6.78 19.01
N ALA A 758 36.62 6.84 18.30
CA ALA A 758 37.94 6.74 18.87
C ALA A 758 38.20 7.80 19.93
N GLY A 759 38.77 7.38 21.06
CA GLY A 759 39.04 8.21 22.24
C GLY A 759 37.81 8.58 23.08
N GLU A 760 36.58 8.28 22.65
CA GLU A 760 35.39 8.59 23.44
C GLU A 760 35.16 7.56 24.57
N THR A 761 34.64 8.06 25.68
CA THR A 761 34.14 7.26 26.80
C THR A 761 32.64 7.53 26.97
N VAL A 762 31.84 6.46 26.96
CA VAL A 762 30.38 6.51 27.14
C VAL A 762 30.03 5.79 28.44
N GLU A 763 29.34 6.48 29.36
CA GLU A 763 28.93 5.94 30.66
C GLU A 763 27.41 5.70 30.70
N VAL A 764 27.01 4.46 30.97
CA VAL A 764 25.63 4.04 31.19
C VAL A 764 25.38 3.92 32.69
N LYS A 765 24.37 4.62 33.19
CA LYS A 765 24.01 4.56 34.62
C LYS A 765 23.19 3.31 34.95
N GLY A 766 22.36 2.84 34.02
CA GLY A 766 21.52 1.64 34.11
C GLY A 766 22.04 0.46 33.29
N SER A 767 21.14 -0.38 32.78
CA SER A 767 21.45 -1.53 31.91
C SER A 767 21.27 -1.20 30.42
N VAL A 768 21.93 -1.95 29.52
CA VAL A 768 21.78 -1.80 28.05
C VAL A 768 21.55 -3.15 27.39
N THR A 769 20.69 -3.18 26.37
CA THR A 769 20.51 -4.32 25.47
C THR A 769 20.60 -3.85 24.00
N GLY A 770 21.26 -4.65 23.15
CA GLY A 770 21.52 -4.31 21.74
C GLY A 770 23.01 -4.29 21.39
N THR A 771 23.32 -3.98 20.13
CA THR A 771 24.69 -4.07 19.59
C THR A 771 25.48 -2.79 19.80
N ILE A 772 26.67 -2.88 20.39
CA ILE A 772 27.62 -1.75 20.53
C ILE A 772 28.97 -2.14 19.92
N LYS A 773 29.60 -1.20 19.20
CA LYS A 773 30.93 -1.36 18.58
C LYS A 773 31.86 -0.23 19.00
N GLY A 774 33.06 -0.55 19.50
CA GLY A 774 34.16 0.42 19.58
C GLY A 774 34.88 0.55 18.24
N THR A 775 35.33 1.74 17.87
CA THR A 775 36.10 1.93 16.62
C THR A 775 37.58 1.58 16.72
N ASP A 776 38.15 1.59 17.92
CA ASP A 776 39.56 1.33 18.17
C ASP A 776 39.81 0.88 19.63
N SER A 777 41.08 0.66 19.99
CA SER A 777 41.51 0.29 21.35
C SER A 777 41.42 1.42 22.39
N THR A 778 41.02 2.63 22.00
CA THR A 778 40.87 3.79 22.91
C THR A 778 39.41 4.13 23.22
N SER A 779 38.47 3.57 22.44
CA SER A 779 37.02 3.63 22.63
C SER A 779 36.59 2.91 23.93
N LYS A 780 35.80 3.54 24.80
CA LYS A 780 35.43 3.00 26.13
C LYS A 780 33.92 3.04 26.39
N LEU A 781 33.40 1.96 26.97
CA LEU A 781 32.04 1.84 27.49
C LEU A 781 32.11 1.50 28.98
N ILE A 782 31.41 2.25 29.83
CA ILE A 782 31.33 2.04 31.28
C ILE A 782 29.87 1.76 31.63
N ILE A 783 29.59 0.69 32.39
CA ILE A 783 28.23 0.33 32.83
C ILE A 783 28.30 -0.05 34.31
N GLY A 784 27.37 0.46 35.12
CA GLY A 784 27.27 0.09 36.54
C GLY A 784 28.13 0.95 37.48
N LYS A 785 28.10 0.60 38.78
CA LYS A 785 28.67 1.43 39.88
C LYS A 785 30.05 0.95 40.35
N ASP A 786 30.51 -0.18 39.82
CA ASP A 786 31.68 -0.97 40.25
C ASP A 786 32.89 -0.84 39.31
N GLY A 787 32.74 -0.23 38.13
CA GLY A 787 33.87 0.18 37.28
C GLY A 787 34.67 -0.99 36.67
N SER A 788 34.00 -2.11 36.38
CA SER A 788 34.60 -3.27 35.73
C SER A 788 35.03 -2.95 34.28
N TYR A 789 36.35 -2.96 34.04
CA TYR A 789 36.96 -2.59 32.75
C TYR A 789 36.93 -3.74 31.73
N GLY A 790 36.58 -3.41 30.48
CA GLY A 790 36.83 -4.26 29.32
C GLY A 790 37.39 -3.42 28.16
N ASN A 791 38.68 -3.57 27.86
CA ASN A 791 39.23 -3.09 26.59
C ASN A 791 38.72 -4.02 25.48
N LEU A 792 37.78 -3.54 24.66
CA LEU A 792 37.29 -4.29 23.51
C LEU A 792 38.31 -4.17 22.36
N ALA A 793 38.97 -5.28 22.04
CA ALA A 793 39.69 -5.41 20.78
C ALA A 793 38.70 -5.56 19.62
N GLU A 794 39.16 -5.41 18.38
CA GLU A 794 38.30 -5.54 17.20
C GLU A 794 37.61 -6.92 17.13
N GLY A 795 36.28 -6.94 17.12
CA GLY A 795 35.49 -8.17 17.14
C GLY A 795 34.00 -7.98 17.46
N VAL A 796 33.24 -9.07 17.40
CA VAL A 796 31.84 -9.16 17.85
C VAL A 796 31.79 -9.94 19.16
N TYR A 797 31.01 -9.45 20.13
CA TYR A 797 30.93 -10.01 21.48
C TYR A 797 29.47 -10.27 21.87
N ILE A 798 29.20 -11.39 22.55
CA ILE A 798 27.88 -11.74 23.11
C ILE A 798 28.01 -12.05 24.61
N TRP A 799 27.01 -11.63 25.40
CA TRP A 799 26.93 -11.87 26.84
C TRP A 799 26.25 -13.21 27.12
N ASN A 800 26.91 -14.11 27.85
CA ASN A 800 26.42 -15.46 28.17
C ASN A 800 26.02 -15.60 29.66
N ASN A 801 25.07 -14.79 30.12
CA ASN A 801 24.55 -14.79 31.51
C ASN A 801 25.60 -14.55 32.63
N SER A 802 26.87 -14.31 32.31
CA SER A 802 27.93 -13.97 33.28
C SER A 802 29.24 -13.45 32.67
N SER A 803 29.49 -13.60 31.37
CA SER A 803 30.69 -13.06 30.71
C SER A 803 30.45 -12.61 29.26
N TRP A 804 31.32 -11.74 28.73
CA TRP A 804 31.34 -11.39 27.30
C TRP A 804 32.30 -12.30 26.54
N THR A 805 31.79 -13.09 25.60
CA THR A 805 32.59 -13.98 24.75
C THR A 805 32.79 -13.38 23.37
N LYS A 806 34.04 -13.32 22.88
CA LYS A 806 34.37 -12.94 21.50
C LYS A 806 34.01 -14.09 20.56
N ILE A 807 33.25 -13.80 19.50
CA ILE A 807 32.87 -14.81 18.50
C ILE A 807 33.88 -14.82 17.36
N ASN A 808 34.47 -15.99 17.13
CA ASN A 808 35.25 -16.34 15.95
C ASN A 808 34.47 -17.43 15.17
N ASP A 809 34.87 -17.70 13.93
CA ASP A 809 34.22 -18.74 13.11
C ASP A 809 34.32 -20.14 13.74
N GLY A 810 33.21 -20.87 13.74
CA GLY A 810 33.12 -22.17 14.38
C GLY A 810 31.73 -22.54 14.90
N ILE A 811 31.72 -23.55 15.76
CA ILE A 811 30.55 -24.02 16.52
C ILE A 811 30.84 -23.96 18.02
N THR A 812 29.87 -23.51 18.80
CA THR A 812 29.94 -23.45 20.26
C THR A 812 28.83 -24.32 20.84
N LYS A 813 29.20 -25.33 21.64
CA LYS A 813 28.26 -26.24 22.29
C LYS A 813 27.37 -25.45 23.26
N GLY A 814 26.06 -25.71 23.25
CA GLY A 814 25.17 -25.29 24.33
C GLY A 814 25.08 -26.36 25.41
N ASP A 815 23.91 -26.46 26.04
CA ASP A 815 23.68 -27.37 27.16
C ASP A 815 23.71 -28.86 26.75
N GLU A 816 23.80 -29.78 27.72
CA GLU A 816 23.68 -31.21 27.42
C GLU A 816 22.26 -31.61 26.99
N LEU A 817 22.12 -32.77 26.35
CA LEU A 817 20.82 -33.25 25.85
C LEU A 817 19.79 -33.45 26.99
N VAL A 818 18.67 -32.73 26.88
CA VAL A 818 17.49 -32.89 27.75
C VAL A 818 16.55 -33.90 27.12
N ASN A 819 16.12 -34.90 27.91
CA ASN A 819 15.15 -35.92 27.48
C ASN A 819 13.73 -35.51 27.87
N ASP A 820 12.87 -35.28 26.88
CA ASP A 820 11.43 -35.06 27.05
C ASP A 820 10.64 -36.12 26.26
N GLY A 821 9.93 -36.99 26.96
CA GLY A 821 9.07 -38.01 26.35
C GLY A 821 9.77 -39.01 25.42
N GLY A 822 11.10 -39.18 25.50
CA GLY A 822 11.89 -39.99 24.57
C GLY A 822 12.51 -39.20 23.41
N LYS A 823 12.30 -37.89 23.35
CA LYS A 823 12.99 -36.96 22.46
C LYS A 823 14.16 -36.33 23.19
N LEU A 824 15.30 -36.16 22.53
CA LEU A 824 16.49 -35.54 23.11
C LEU A 824 16.72 -34.17 22.46
N SER A 825 16.80 -33.10 23.26
CA SER A 825 16.92 -31.73 22.74
C SER A 825 18.03 -30.91 23.40
N THR A 826 18.61 -29.98 22.66
CA THR A 826 19.64 -29.01 23.10
C THR A 826 19.69 -27.83 22.12
N SER A 827 20.52 -26.80 22.35
CA SER A 827 20.91 -25.82 21.32
C SER A 827 22.44 -25.73 21.19
N PHE A 828 22.90 -25.16 20.08
CA PHE A 828 24.30 -24.75 19.88
C PHE A 828 24.38 -23.52 18.98
N ILE A 829 25.48 -22.78 19.06
CA ILE A 829 25.70 -21.59 18.22
C ILE A 829 26.62 -21.96 17.05
N TRP A 830 26.29 -21.47 15.87
CA TRP A 830 27.12 -21.54 14.66
C TRP A 830 27.44 -20.12 14.16
N SER A 831 28.67 -19.92 13.69
CA SER A 831 29.16 -18.69 13.06
C SER A 831 30.13 -19.04 11.93
N SER A 832 30.01 -18.36 10.78
CA SER A 832 31.01 -18.45 9.72
C SER A 832 31.11 -17.15 8.90
N SER A 833 32.33 -16.71 8.64
CA SER A 833 32.66 -15.59 7.74
C SER A 833 32.71 -15.99 6.26
N GLU A 834 32.69 -17.29 5.96
CA GLU A 834 32.85 -17.85 4.61
C GLU A 834 31.52 -17.95 3.85
N ASN A 835 31.59 -18.07 2.52
CA ASN A 835 30.43 -18.21 1.66
C ASN A 835 29.72 -19.57 1.76
N ILE A 836 28.49 -19.64 1.21
CA ILE A 836 27.73 -20.91 1.12
C ILE A 836 28.36 -21.79 0.04
N GLY A 837 28.65 -23.04 0.39
CA GLY A 837 29.02 -24.03 -0.59
C GLY A 837 27.84 -24.32 -1.53
N ILE A 838 28.02 -24.11 -2.83
CA ILE A 838 27.02 -24.44 -3.85
C ILE A 838 27.00 -25.96 -4.01
N ASN A 839 25.87 -26.60 -3.73
CA ASN A 839 25.72 -28.04 -3.97
C ASN A 839 25.74 -28.31 -5.48
N LEU A 840 26.77 -29.02 -5.95
CA LEU A 840 26.92 -29.48 -7.32
C LEU A 840 26.81 -31.00 -7.41
N VAL A 841 26.19 -31.45 -8.49
CA VAL A 841 26.09 -32.86 -8.88
C VAL A 841 26.82 -33.01 -10.21
N GLU A 842 28.03 -33.57 -10.17
CA GLU A 842 28.78 -33.94 -11.37
C GLU A 842 28.41 -35.36 -11.82
N ASN A 843 28.01 -35.49 -13.08
CA ASN A 843 27.88 -36.77 -13.77
C ASN A 843 29.26 -37.22 -14.29
N ASP A 844 30.13 -37.74 -13.41
CA ASP A 844 31.35 -38.46 -13.80
C ASP A 844 31.34 -39.90 -13.27
N GLU A 845 31.88 -40.83 -14.07
CA GLU A 845 31.87 -42.28 -13.81
C GLU A 845 32.71 -42.67 -12.58
N LYS A 846 33.49 -41.73 -12.02
CA LYS A 846 34.35 -41.94 -10.84
C LYS A 846 33.69 -41.59 -9.51
N THR A 847 32.60 -40.83 -9.49
CA THR A 847 32.04 -40.24 -8.25
C THR A 847 30.74 -40.88 -7.77
N ASN A 848 30.20 -41.88 -8.49
CA ASN A 848 28.98 -42.62 -8.13
C ASN A 848 27.76 -41.72 -7.79
N GLY A 849 27.62 -40.56 -8.44
CA GLY A 849 26.49 -39.66 -8.24
C GLY A 849 26.48 -38.92 -6.90
N LEU A 850 27.65 -38.75 -6.26
CA LEU A 850 27.77 -38.01 -5.00
C LEU A 850 27.68 -36.50 -5.22
N SER A 851 26.70 -35.86 -4.57
CA SER A 851 26.68 -34.40 -4.36
C SER A 851 27.91 -33.93 -3.57
N TYR A 852 28.54 -32.84 -4.02
CA TYR A 852 29.60 -32.14 -3.30
C TYR A 852 29.27 -30.65 -3.14
N TYR A 853 29.89 -29.99 -2.15
CA TYR A 853 29.71 -28.56 -1.93
C TYR A 853 30.90 -27.81 -2.53
N LYS A 854 30.63 -26.91 -3.48
CA LYS A 854 31.64 -26.07 -4.12
C LYS A 854 31.75 -24.73 -3.38
N ASP A 855 32.91 -24.47 -2.81
CA ASP A 855 33.30 -23.21 -2.14
C ASP A 855 32.44 -22.78 -0.94
N GLY A 856 32.51 -23.52 0.18
CA GLY A 856 31.98 -23.00 1.44
C GLY A 856 31.89 -23.96 2.63
N ALA A 857 31.29 -23.46 3.72
CA ALA A 857 31.23 -24.12 5.02
C ALA A 857 29.91 -24.88 5.29
N TYR A 858 30.00 -26.06 5.92
CA TYR A 858 28.85 -26.90 6.28
C TYR A 858 29.09 -27.70 7.58
N LEU A 859 28.02 -28.07 8.27
CA LEU A 859 28.03 -28.97 9.43
C LEU A 859 27.94 -30.43 8.98
N ARG A 860 28.73 -31.30 9.61
CA ARG A 860 28.70 -32.77 9.45
C ARG A 860 28.37 -33.44 10.78
N LEU A 861 27.32 -34.25 10.80
CA LEU A 861 26.91 -35.05 11.95
C LEU A 861 27.39 -36.49 11.77
N GLN A 862 27.97 -37.10 12.81
CA GLN A 862 28.36 -38.52 12.89
C GLN A 862 27.80 -39.15 14.17
N VAL A 863 27.41 -40.43 14.09
CA VAL A 863 26.87 -41.20 15.23
C VAL A 863 27.78 -42.37 15.57
N LYS A 864 28.02 -42.61 16.87
CA LYS A 864 28.74 -43.79 17.38
C LYS A 864 27.96 -44.48 18.51
N LYS A 865 28.22 -45.78 18.69
CA LYS A 865 27.84 -46.58 19.86
C LYS A 865 29.14 -47.05 20.52
N GLY A 866 29.47 -46.51 21.70
CA GLY A 866 30.85 -46.51 22.19
C GLY A 866 31.78 -45.83 21.18
N ASP A 867 32.90 -46.47 20.84
CA ASP A 867 33.85 -45.97 19.84
C ASP A 867 33.48 -46.30 18.38
N THR A 868 32.55 -47.22 18.18
CA THR A 868 32.16 -47.75 16.85
C THR A 868 31.18 -46.81 16.15
N VAL A 869 31.51 -46.37 14.94
CA VAL A 869 30.59 -45.61 14.06
C VAL A 869 29.41 -46.50 13.66
N VAL A 870 28.19 -45.96 13.73
CA VAL A 870 26.96 -46.68 13.39
C VAL A 870 26.11 -45.91 12.37
N PRO A 871 25.36 -46.58 11.48
CA PRO A 871 24.49 -45.91 10.52
C PRO A 871 23.43 -45.04 11.19
N PHE A 872 23.14 -43.87 10.61
CA PHE A 872 22.22 -42.89 11.21
C PHE A 872 20.80 -43.46 11.41
N ASN A 873 20.31 -44.23 10.44
CA ASN A 873 19.01 -44.92 10.47
C ASN A 873 18.99 -46.18 11.35
N ALA A 874 20.12 -46.63 11.87
CA ALA A 874 20.19 -47.66 12.91
C ALA A 874 20.03 -47.07 14.33
N VAL A 875 20.05 -45.74 14.47
CA VAL A 875 19.94 -45.03 15.76
C VAL A 875 18.70 -44.15 15.84
N PHE A 876 18.31 -43.49 14.76
CA PHE A 876 17.22 -42.50 14.72
C PHE A 876 16.18 -42.83 13.64
N ILE A 877 14.94 -42.38 13.83
CA ILE A 877 13.80 -42.65 12.92
C ILE A 877 14.05 -42.03 11.52
N THR A 878 13.92 -42.81 10.45
CA THR A 878 14.01 -42.33 9.05
C THR A 878 12.79 -42.69 8.20
N ALA A 879 12.65 -42.04 7.04
CA ALA A 879 11.38 -41.56 6.50
C ALA A 879 10.39 -42.57 5.87
N ASP A 880 10.52 -43.89 6.08
CA ASP A 880 9.70 -44.88 5.34
C ASP A 880 8.27 -45.07 5.87
N ASN A 881 7.89 -44.46 7.01
CA ASN A 881 6.54 -44.57 7.60
C ASN A 881 6.10 -43.27 8.32
N HIS A 882 5.81 -42.20 7.57
CA HIS A 882 5.34 -40.92 8.13
C HIS A 882 3.91 -40.53 7.73
N THR A 883 3.07 -40.31 8.74
CA THR A 883 1.78 -39.59 8.62
C THR A 883 1.67 -38.39 9.58
N GLU A 884 2.66 -38.14 10.43
CA GLU A 884 2.68 -37.05 11.41
C GLU A 884 4.06 -36.37 11.50
N GLN A 885 4.08 -35.03 11.58
CA GLN A 885 5.30 -34.20 11.63
C GLN A 885 6.11 -34.36 12.94
N SER A 886 5.56 -34.97 13.98
CA SER A 886 6.13 -34.99 15.32
C SER A 886 7.19 -36.09 15.56
N LYS A 887 7.61 -36.82 14.53
CA LYS A 887 8.30 -38.13 14.65
C LYS A 887 9.65 -38.26 13.89
N CYS A 888 10.17 -37.22 13.24
CA CYS A 888 11.38 -37.31 12.39
C CYS A 888 12.68 -37.48 13.22
N GLY A 889 13.62 -38.35 12.79
CA GLY A 889 14.81 -38.72 13.59
C GLY A 889 15.75 -37.59 14.00
N VAL A 890 15.81 -36.50 13.22
CA VAL A 890 16.44 -35.23 13.60
C VAL A 890 15.54 -34.10 13.14
N ALA A 891 15.42 -33.06 13.96
CA ALA A 891 15.04 -31.73 13.52
C ALA A 891 16.09 -30.73 14.00
N LEU A 892 16.46 -29.79 13.14
CA LEU A 892 17.13 -28.57 13.54
C LEU A 892 16.08 -27.44 13.53
N LYS A 893 16.30 -26.36 14.27
CA LYS A 893 15.51 -25.13 14.14
C LYS A 893 16.43 -23.95 14.45
N THR A 894 16.39 -22.91 13.62
CA THR A 894 17.40 -21.85 13.69
C THR A 894 16.82 -20.48 14.00
N THR A 895 17.52 -19.74 14.86
CA THR A 895 17.26 -18.34 15.19
C THR A 895 18.46 -17.52 14.74
N THR A 896 18.26 -16.58 13.82
CA THR A 896 19.33 -15.68 13.36
C THR A 896 19.67 -14.66 14.44
N ILE A 897 20.89 -14.72 14.97
CA ILE A 897 21.44 -13.77 15.94
C ILE A 897 22.04 -12.55 15.20
N LYS A 898 22.67 -12.79 14.04
CA LYS A 898 23.21 -11.76 13.13
C LYS A 898 23.15 -12.31 11.71
N GLY A 899 22.78 -11.49 10.71
CA GLY A 899 22.64 -11.96 9.33
C GLY A 899 21.74 -11.08 8.46
N THR A 900 21.66 -11.36 7.16
CA THR A 900 20.63 -10.72 6.31
C THR A 900 19.26 -11.35 6.57
N LYS A 901 18.17 -10.56 6.50
CA LYS A 901 16.79 -11.03 6.78
C LYS A 901 16.18 -11.91 5.67
N VAL A 902 16.98 -12.73 5.00
CA VAL A 902 16.51 -13.68 3.99
C VAL A 902 15.92 -14.91 4.67
N GLY A 903 14.65 -14.80 5.07
CA GLY A 903 13.79 -15.91 5.50
C GLY A 903 14.19 -16.61 6.82
N THR A 904 13.30 -16.61 7.81
CA THR A 904 13.33 -17.66 8.84
C THR A 904 12.79 -18.94 8.20
N PRO A 905 13.52 -20.07 8.21
CA PRO A 905 12.97 -21.34 7.75
C PRO A 905 11.72 -21.69 8.56
N LYS A 906 10.71 -22.29 7.94
CA LYS A 906 9.59 -22.84 8.70
C LYS A 906 10.04 -24.15 9.34
N TYR A 907 9.41 -24.54 10.44
CA TYR A 907 9.72 -25.76 11.21
C TYR A 907 9.81 -27.03 10.33
N ASN A 908 9.07 -27.05 9.23
CA ASN A 908 8.93 -28.13 8.25
C ASN A 908 9.84 -28.00 7.00
N ASP A 909 10.83 -27.11 7.00
CA ASP A 909 11.89 -27.06 5.97
C ASP A 909 13.16 -27.82 6.42
N LEU A 910 13.16 -28.31 7.67
CA LEU A 910 14.32 -28.85 8.41
C LEU A 910 14.18 -30.35 8.76
N ASP A 911 13.03 -30.96 8.47
CA ASP A 911 12.65 -32.33 8.85
C ASP A 911 12.74 -33.33 7.68
N GLY A 912 13.17 -32.88 6.50
CA GLY A 912 13.22 -33.67 5.27
C GLY A 912 11.87 -33.87 4.57
N SER A 913 10.78 -33.25 5.03
CA SER A 913 9.43 -33.49 4.50
C SER A 913 9.17 -32.91 3.10
N ASN A 914 9.88 -31.84 2.71
CA ASN A 914 9.74 -31.22 1.38
C ASN A 914 10.73 -31.78 0.34
N ARG A 915 10.58 -33.10 0.08
CA ARG A 915 11.11 -33.89 -1.04
C ARG A 915 12.64 -34.04 -1.19
N GLU A 916 13.10 -35.27 -0.95
CA GLU A 916 13.42 -36.17 -2.07
C GLU A 916 12.89 -37.59 -1.78
N ILE A 917 11.77 -37.97 -2.41
CA ILE A 917 11.68 -39.34 -2.93
C ILE A 917 12.50 -39.29 -4.21
N ALA A 918 13.78 -39.66 -4.11
CA ALA A 918 14.46 -40.18 -5.29
C ALA A 918 13.74 -41.49 -5.63
N ASP A 919 13.01 -41.52 -6.75
CA ASP A 919 12.31 -42.73 -7.17
C ASP A 919 13.33 -43.69 -7.79
N TRP A 920 13.90 -44.57 -6.97
CA TRP A 920 14.86 -45.61 -7.38
C TRP A 920 14.21 -46.75 -8.19
N LYS A 921 13.05 -46.51 -8.83
CA LYS A 921 12.29 -47.49 -9.63
C LYS A 921 12.13 -47.08 -11.09
N GLY A 922 13.25 -46.80 -11.75
CA GLY A 922 13.35 -46.76 -13.21
C GLY A 922 14.28 -47.86 -13.71
N GLU A 923 13.80 -48.73 -14.60
CA GLU A 923 14.62 -49.80 -15.19
C GLU A 923 15.84 -49.24 -15.94
N GLU A 924 16.98 -49.95 -15.85
CA GLU A 924 18.19 -49.57 -16.56
C GLU A 924 17.96 -49.47 -18.08
N LYS A 925 18.28 -48.31 -18.65
CA LYS A 925 18.49 -48.18 -20.10
C LYS A 925 19.87 -47.64 -20.38
N ASN A 926 20.66 -48.44 -21.09
CA ASN A 926 21.97 -48.08 -21.64
C ASN A 926 23.03 -47.69 -20.59
N GLY A 927 23.13 -48.45 -19.49
CA GLY A 927 24.28 -48.39 -18.58
C GLY A 927 24.48 -47.06 -17.85
N LYS A 928 23.42 -46.25 -17.67
CA LYS A 928 23.46 -44.99 -16.94
C LYS A 928 22.39 -44.96 -15.86
N THR A 929 22.80 -44.83 -14.62
CA THR A 929 21.93 -44.63 -13.46
C THR A 929 21.22 -43.27 -13.57
N PRO A 930 19.92 -43.14 -13.23
CA PRO A 930 19.22 -41.86 -13.34
C PRO A 930 19.68 -40.87 -12.25
N GLY A 931 20.39 -39.81 -12.65
CA GLY A 931 20.75 -38.71 -11.75
C GLY A 931 19.56 -37.76 -11.50
N THR A 932 19.37 -37.31 -10.26
CA THR A 932 18.37 -36.30 -9.92
C THR A 932 18.79 -34.92 -10.44
N LYS A 933 17.91 -34.28 -11.22
CA LYS A 933 18.00 -32.85 -11.53
C LYS A 933 17.02 -32.08 -10.64
N LEU A 934 17.56 -31.25 -9.75
CA LEU A 934 16.79 -30.20 -9.09
C LEU A 934 16.32 -29.16 -10.13
N ASP A 935 15.06 -28.75 -10.02
CA ASP A 935 14.41 -27.78 -10.90
C ASP A 935 14.94 -26.37 -10.62
N ASP A 936 15.41 -25.65 -11.65
CA ASP A 936 15.94 -24.29 -11.51
C ASP A 936 14.95 -23.30 -10.88
N ARG A 937 13.64 -23.61 -10.89
CA ARG A 937 12.55 -22.77 -10.35
C ARG A 937 12.42 -22.80 -8.82
N VAL A 938 13.26 -23.55 -8.10
CA VAL A 938 13.21 -23.63 -6.62
C VAL A 938 14.47 -23.16 -5.89
N LYS A 939 15.49 -22.66 -6.61
CA LYS A 939 16.73 -22.10 -6.01
C LYS A 939 16.51 -20.95 -5.01
N GLU A 940 15.39 -20.24 -5.08
CA GLU A 940 15.09 -19.10 -4.18
C GLU A 940 14.11 -19.45 -3.05
N LYS A 941 13.71 -20.73 -2.89
CA LYS A 941 12.60 -21.13 -2.01
C LYS A 941 12.94 -22.05 -0.84
N TYR A 942 14.16 -22.53 -0.73
CA TYR A 942 14.59 -23.41 0.36
C TYR A 942 15.89 -22.92 1.00
N ILE A 943 15.98 -23.02 2.33
CA ILE A 943 17.16 -22.64 3.13
C ILE A 943 18.02 -23.89 3.44
N PHE A 944 17.74 -25.02 2.76
CA PHE A 944 18.46 -26.29 2.88
C PHE A 944 18.89 -26.81 1.51
N TYR A 945 20.20 -26.94 1.30
CA TYR A 945 20.80 -27.43 0.05
C TYR A 945 21.27 -28.88 0.16
N GLY A 946 20.31 -29.77 0.43
CA GLY A 946 20.52 -31.22 0.42
C GLY A 946 21.07 -31.80 1.73
N VAL A 947 20.77 -33.07 1.98
CA VAL A 947 21.33 -33.86 3.09
C VAL A 947 22.02 -35.07 2.47
N ARG A 948 23.36 -35.03 2.37
CA ARG A 948 24.12 -36.20 1.90
C ARG A 948 24.05 -37.29 2.98
N GLN A 949 23.65 -38.50 2.61
CA GLN A 949 23.76 -39.68 3.47
C GLN A 949 24.86 -40.60 2.93
N ASP A 950 26.00 -40.65 3.62
CA ASP A 950 27.02 -41.66 3.36
C ASP A 950 26.74 -42.87 4.27
N SER A 951 26.19 -43.94 3.70
CA SER A 951 25.81 -45.16 4.41
C SER A 951 27.02 -45.97 4.91
N ALA A 952 28.21 -45.79 4.31
CA ALA A 952 29.44 -46.43 4.75
C ALA A 952 30.15 -45.65 5.88
N LYS A 953 29.99 -44.33 5.94
CA LYS A 953 30.62 -43.45 6.96
C LYS A 953 29.68 -43.00 8.08
N GLY A 954 28.37 -43.23 7.95
CA GLY A 954 27.36 -42.89 8.96
C GLY A 954 27.13 -41.39 9.15
N THR A 955 27.31 -40.58 8.11
CA THR A 955 27.31 -39.10 8.20
C THR A 955 26.13 -38.42 7.50
N ARG A 956 25.73 -37.24 8.01
CA ARG A 956 24.79 -36.27 7.39
C ARG A 956 25.37 -34.86 7.34
N THR A 957 24.95 -34.03 6.38
CA THR A 957 25.48 -32.66 6.17
C THR A 957 24.41 -31.57 6.03
N VAL A 958 24.72 -30.32 6.43
CA VAL A 958 23.84 -29.12 6.42
C VAL A 958 24.66 -27.83 6.23
N GLY A 959 24.23 -26.85 5.39
CA GLY A 959 24.90 -25.55 5.18
C GLY A 959 24.01 -24.32 5.44
N PHE A 960 24.61 -23.13 5.62
CA PHE A 960 23.95 -21.85 5.95
C PHE A 960 24.58 -20.64 5.22
N ALA A 961 23.96 -19.45 5.35
CA ALA A 961 24.40 -18.21 4.67
C ALA A 961 25.66 -17.55 5.26
N ALA A 962 26.38 -16.81 4.41
CA ALA A 962 27.66 -16.17 4.74
C ALA A 962 27.53 -15.03 5.76
N GLY A 963 28.41 -14.98 6.76
CA GLY A 963 28.44 -13.93 7.78
C GLY A 963 27.30 -14.00 8.81
N ASP A 964 26.48 -15.05 8.75
CA ASP A 964 25.42 -15.30 9.69
C ASP A 964 25.97 -15.88 11.01
N VAL A 965 25.37 -15.45 12.12
CA VAL A 965 25.48 -16.10 13.43
C VAL A 965 24.11 -16.63 13.79
N ARG A 966 24.00 -17.93 14.09
CA ARG A 966 22.72 -18.61 14.35
C ARG A 966 22.78 -19.41 15.63
N GLU A 967 21.72 -19.31 16.44
CA GLU A 967 21.40 -20.36 17.40
C GLU A 967 20.66 -21.48 16.67
N ILE A 968 21.03 -22.73 16.97
CA ILE A 968 20.48 -23.92 16.35
C ILE A 968 19.99 -24.84 17.47
N GLU A 969 18.67 -24.91 17.64
CA GLU A 969 18.00 -25.94 18.44
C GLU A 969 18.16 -27.28 17.70
N LEU A 970 18.70 -28.28 18.38
CA LEU A 970 18.88 -29.65 17.91
C LEU A 970 17.89 -30.55 18.64
N VAL A 971 17.05 -31.26 17.89
CA VAL A 971 16.15 -32.30 18.41
C VAL A 971 16.49 -33.62 17.73
N LEU A 972 16.67 -34.68 18.54
CA LEU A 972 16.95 -36.04 18.11
C LEU A 972 15.82 -36.96 18.59
N ASN A 973 15.33 -37.85 17.72
CA ASN A 973 14.30 -38.84 18.05
C ASN A 973 14.88 -40.26 17.84
N PRO A 974 15.48 -40.87 18.89
CA PRO A 974 16.05 -42.21 18.83
C PRO A 974 14.99 -43.28 18.55
N LEU A 975 15.38 -44.40 17.96
CA LEU A 975 14.51 -45.56 17.80
C LEU A 975 14.11 -46.14 19.17
N SER A 976 12.88 -46.63 19.29
CA SER A 976 12.38 -47.21 20.55
C SER A 976 13.10 -48.52 20.94
N ASN A 977 13.62 -49.25 19.95
CA ASN A 977 14.23 -50.58 20.06
C ASN A 977 15.77 -50.57 20.00
N LEU A 978 16.42 -49.47 20.39
CA LEU A 978 17.88 -49.45 20.49
C LEU A 978 18.42 -50.41 21.55
N ASP A 979 19.53 -51.07 21.21
CA ASP A 979 20.34 -51.82 22.15
C ASP A 979 20.78 -50.95 23.34
N ASN A 980 20.99 -51.60 24.48
CA ASN A 980 21.61 -50.95 25.63
C ASN A 980 23.06 -50.50 25.30
N GLY A 981 23.41 -49.30 25.76
CA GLY A 981 24.72 -48.70 25.53
C GLY A 981 24.69 -47.17 25.46
N THR A 982 25.88 -46.58 25.42
CA THR A 982 26.06 -45.13 25.23
C THR A 982 26.27 -44.82 23.76
N TYR A 983 25.47 -43.90 23.25
CA TYR A 983 25.52 -43.37 21.91
C TYR A 983 26.04 -41.93 21.95
N THR A 984 26.84 -41.56 20.96
CA THR A 984 27.35 -40.19 20.82
C THR A 984 27.01 -39.63 19.45
N VAL A 985 26.69 -38.34 19.41
CA VAL A 985 26.45 -37.56 18.20
C VAL A 985 27.47 -36.43 18.17
N THR A 986 28.42 -36.52 17.24
CA THR A 986 29.44 -35.49 17.02
C THR A 986 29.03 -34.62 15.84
N ILE A 987 28.99 -33.31 16.07
CA ILE A 987 28.78 -32.28 15.05
C ILE A 987 30.13 -31.60 14.80
N GLN A 988 30.58 -31.59 13.55
CA GLN A 988 31.83 -31.01 13.12
C GLN A 988 31.57 -29.99 12.01
N LEU A 989 32.15 -28.79 12.12
CA LEU A 989 32.17 -27.83 11.02
C LEU A 989 33.25 -28.24 10.00
N MET A 990 32.89 -28.15 8.71
CA MET A 990 33.66 -28.60 7.55
C MET A 990 33.68 -27.50 6.49
N GLN A 991 34.70 -27.51 5.63
CA GLN A 991 34.83 -26.65 4.45
C GLN A 991 35.26 -27.50 3.26
N GLN A 992 34.74 -27.19 2.07
CA GLN A 992 35.14 -27.80 0.81
C GLN A 992 35.39 -26.70 -0.23
N ASN A 993 36.57 -26.75 -0.87
CA ASN A 993 37.02 -25.80 -1.89
C ASN A 993 37.34 -26.57 -3.17
N ASP A 994 36.76 -26.12 -4.29
CA ASP A 994 36.98 -26.41 -5.73
C ASP A 994 37.65 -27.67 -6.33
N SER A 995 38.02 -28.69 -5.55
CA SER A 995 38.34 -30.09 -5.92
C SER A 995 39.07 -30.84 -4.79
N GLU A 996 39.36 -30.19 -3.65
CA GLU A 996 40.06 -30.82 -2.52
C GLU A 996 39.12 -31.65 -1.61
N ALA A 997 39.72 -32.53 -0.81
CA ALA A 997 39.02 -33.37 0.15
C ALA A 997 38.46 -32.56 1.34
N ASP A 998 37.32 -33.02 1.90
CA ASP A 998 36.62 -32.37 3.01
C ASP A 998 37.57 -31.93 4.15
N LYS A 999 37.74 -30.62 4.34
CA LYS A 999 38.61 -30.04 5.36
C LYS A 999 37.85 -29.81 6.66
N VAL A 1000 38.38 -30.30 7.77
CA VAL A 1000 37.88 -29.98 9.11
C VAL A 1000 38.25 -28.54 9.46
N ILE A 1001 37.28 -27.72 9.85
CA ILE A 1001 37.49 -26.35 10.33
C ILE A 1001 36.81 -26.16 11.69
N GLY A 1002 37.56 -25.64 12.67
CA GLY A 1002 37.09 -25.53 14.05
C GLY A 1002 36.96 -26.87 14.80
N ASN A 1003 36.74 -26.78 16.12
CA ASN A 1003 36.61 -27.96 16.98
C ASN A 1003 35.21 -28.60 16.85
N PRO A 1004 35.10 -29.95 16.94
CA PRO A 1004 33.80 -30.61 17.02
C PRO A 1004 33.12 -30.35 18.37
N ILE A 1005 31.79 -30.45 18.37
CA ILE A 1005 30.99 -30.58 19.59
C ILE A 1005 30.38 -31.99 19.62
N THR A 1006 30.34 -32.63 20.79
CA THR A 1006 29.79 -33.97 20.96
C THR A 1006 28.75 -33.97 22.05
N TYR A 1007 27.60 -34.58 21.75
CA TYR A 1007 26.52 -34.88 22.68
C TYR A 1007 26.45 -36.38 22.90
N SER A 1008 26.09 -36.80 24.12
CA SER A 1008 26.05 -38.22 24.51
C SER A 1008 24.70 -38.54 25.15
N PHE A 1009 24.17 -39.73 24.88
CA PHE A 1009 23.01 -40.28 25.58
C PHE A 1009 23.16 -41.78 25.80
N THR A 1010 22.55 -42.31 26.85
CA THR A 1010 22.64 -43.74 27.19
C THR A 1010 21.25 -44.37 27.15
N LYS A 1011 21.10 -45.41 26.34
CA LYS A 1011 19.97 -46.32 26.40
C LYS A 1011 20.26 -47.37 27.50
N LYS A 1012 19.37 -47.42 28.49
CA LYS A 1012 19.32 -48.44 29.54
C LYS A 1012 18.19 -49.44 29.26
#